data_AF-A0A931J6Q4-F1
#
_entry.id   AF-A0A931J6Q4-F1
#
_cell.length_a   1.000
_cell.length_b   1.000
_cell.length_c   1.000
_cell.angle_alpha   90.00
_cell.angle_beta   90.00
_cell.angle_gamma   90.00
#
_symmetry.space_group_name_H-M   'P 1'
#
loop_
_entity.id
_entity.type
_entity.pdbx_description
1 polymer ?
#
loop_
_entity_poly.entity_id
_entity_poly.type
_entity_poly.pdbx_seq_one_letter_code
_entity_poly.pdbx_strand_id
1 'polypeptide(L)'
;MLAPLGFKRKSRTLWREQGEGVQRHWQIVNLQAGEWNEGSRGEFYVNLALQFPAIDQMRAQCPGEERRLEGIEKPDDARGHIRCHLEDALPADHWLVQTEGKLGKDTDLLALAEAHELAATGHVLPWFDQHASVEAVRDFADSGIEPSIPTRLAAALVLRDREVAQRLVDSVLEPWKRWSPAYLRALSTWLQVHGVDAGAWTRASARKSTTAAHQSSAAQRPPKPKPVVKAFESPAESSHHSPAQLADAWFAEFRKLRHRDPDPLRDLPTGPQIGRMDARAREETLFALLQKPANWERGLAPSALYDSQRRCDADEALPPLLAALLPGLPQLEQTTPLFDILLCLQTRLKQELVTARFPWGFSVLAAWLEGQSHSAALTEGIRTWLARLSVTVVKRWEVGVAFLAAERSKPLDPNDSMYEFMKESRERMAELEAQEPVDPEAIRRRLTEYPEQVLAPADKAAVRSWRRWLRRDPVTGLLPVHFEPDDFGGPAQAAWDSAPPVLKTAAAPVIQHWLEGVPTKPSQRWLRELRAHIAGFDAAQLQPWRDWVRARLAAFPHSSGRTEWATTGARPGVGARLGECSEDLLMGLLWWSALDPELHDAPWQAVATAAFERLPDVGVRAPAVGGLALRLLAGQGGAAASWVAAQAKAKGAKQLAKAAEKALAEPWLNPA
;
A
#
# COMPACT_ATOMS: atom_id res chain seq x y z
N MET A 1 5.18 -14.71 17.88
CA MET A 1 5.29 -13.28 17.53
C MET A 1 6.74 -12.92 17.81
N LEU A 2 7.51 -12.43 16.82
CA LEU A 2 8.96 -12.22 16.96
C LEU A 2 9.34 -10.86 17.60
N ALA A 3 8.34 -10.01 17.90
CA ALA A 3 8.54 -8.68 18.48
C ALA A 3 9.27 -8.66 19.84
N PRO A 4 9.03 -9.60 20.78
CA PRO A 4 9.82 -9.68 22.02
C PRO A 4 11.29 -10.07 21.79
N LEU A 5 11.60 -10.64 20.62
CA LEU A 5 12.97 -10.99 20.20
C LEU A 5 13.61 -9.87 19.36
N GLY A 6 13.01 -8.68 19.30
CA GLY A 6 13.56 -7.51 18.61
C GLY A 6 13.23 -7.38 17.12
N PHE A 7 12.35 -8.21 16.56
CA PHE A 7 11.95 -8.10 15.15
C PHE A 7 10.88 -7.00 14.94
N LYS A 8 11.11 -6.10 13.97
CA LYS A 8 10.12 -5.10 13.49
C LYS A 8 9.73 -5.45 12.06
N ARG A 9 8.41 -5.45 11.73
CA ARG A 9 7.89 -5.62 10.36
C ARG A 9 8.52 -6.78 9.54
N LYS A 10 8.70 -7.95 10.17
CA LYS A 10 9.31 -9.16 9.57
C LYS A 10 10.83 -9.08 9.30
N SER A 11 11.56 -8.10 9.83
CA SER A 11 13.03 -8.10 9.82
C SER A 11 13.61 -7.87 11.21
N ARG A 12 14.89 -8.21 11.37
CA ARG A 12 15.70 -7.88 12.54
C ARG A 12 17.07 -7.41 12.08
N THR A 13 17.39 -6.19 12.46
CA THR A 13 18.70 -5.60 12.24
C THR A 13 19.53 -5.78 13.51
N LEU A 14 20.65 -6.48 13.38
CA LEU A 14 21.72 -6.53 14.35
C LEU A 14 22.81 -5.59 13.87
N TRP A 15 23.41 -4.84 14.79
CA TRP A 15 24.50 -3.95 14.45
C TRP A 15 25.47 -3.84 15.62
N ARG A 16 26.72 -3.53 15.30
CA ARG A 16 27.72 -3.09 16.27
C ARG A 16 28.49 -1.92 15.69
N GLU A 17 28.88 -1.01 16.57
CA GLU A 17 29.75 0.10 16.24
C GLU A 17 31.21 -0.33 16.40
N GLN A 18 32.07 0.11 15.49
CA GLN A 18 33.50 -0.18 15.46
C GLN A 18 34.27 1.04 14.94
N GLY A 19 35.57 1.11 15.26
CA GLY A 19 36.45 2.20 14.86
C GLY A 19 36.18 3.52 15.58
N GLU A 20 36.99 4.53 15.27
CA GLU A 20 36.89 5.87 15.86
C GLU A 20 37.13 6.96 14.80
N GLY A 21 36.65 8.18 15.08
CA GLY A 21 36.85 9.33 14.21
C GLY A 21 36.32 9.10 12.79
N VAL A 22 37.16 9.31 11.78
CA VAL A 22 36.78 9.11 10.37
C VAL A 22 36.55 7.63 10.01
N GLN A 23 37.14 6.71 10.78
CA GLN A 23 37.01 5.26 10.58
C GLN A 23 35.85 4.65 11.40
N ARG A 24 35.14 5.47 12.19
CA ARG A 24 33.93 5.05 12.89
C ARG A 24 32.92 4.51 11.88
N HIS A 25 32.39 3.32 12.13
CA HIS A 25 31.40 2.68 11.28
C HIS A 25 30.49 1.72 12.05
N TRP A 26 29.36 1.38 11.44
CA TRP A 26 28.51 0.28 11.88
C TRP A 26 28.66 -0.92 10.95
N GLN A 27 28.86 -2.08 11.56
CA GLN A 27 28.70 -3.37 10.92
C GLN A 27 27.26 -3.83 11.15
N ILE A 28 26.51 -4.03 10.08
CA ILE A 28 25.06 -4.25 10.13
C ILE A 28 24.74 -5.59 9.48
N VAL A 29 24.03 -6.45 10.21
CA VAL A 29 23.44 -7.70 9.71
C VAL A 29 21.93 -7.55 9.79
N ASN A 30 21.27 -7.50 8.64
CA ASN A 30 19.82 -7.41 8.57
C ASN A 30 19.24 -8.75 8.11
N LEU A 31 18.56 -9.44 9.02
CA LEU A 31 17.74 -10.60 8.71
C LEU A 31 16.36 -10.13 8.26
N GLN A 32 16.04 -10.28 6.99
CA GLN A 32 14.81 -9.79 6.38
C GLN A 32 13.98 -10.95 5.85
N ALA A 33 12.70 -11.01 6.25
CA ALA A 33 11.75 -11.91 5.61
C ALA A 33 11.39 -11.41 4.21
N GLY A 34 11.19 -12.34 3.27
CA GLY A 34 10.59 -12.09 1.98
C GLY A 34 9.21 -11.45 2.10
N GLU A 35 8.92 -10.54 1.16
CA GLU A 35 7.65 -9.81 1.10
C GLU A 35 6.45 -10.77 0.97
N TRP A 36 6.68 -11.93 0.34
CA TRP A 36 5.72 -12.99 0.02
C TRP A 36 5.58 -14.09 1.08
N ASN A 37 6.18 -13.92 2.26
CA ASN A 37 6.07 -14.94 3.32
C ASN A 37 4.62 -15.09 3.82
N GLU A 38 3.98 -16.20 3.43
CA GLU A 38 2.63 -16.62 3.82
C GLU A 38 2.60 -18.14 4.11
N GLY A 39 1.72 -18.56 5.04
CA GLY A 39 1.56 -19.98 5.36
C GLY A 39 2.69 -20.56 6.24
N SER A 40 3.02 -21.84 6.02
CA SER A 40 4.03 -22.57 6.79
C SER A 40 5.43 -22.56 6.15
N ARG A 41 5.61 -21.78 5.09
CA ARG A 41 6.89 -21.56 4.42
C ARG A 41 7.22 -20.08 4.42
N GLY A 42 8.46 -19.72 4.70
CA GLY A 42 8.91 -18.33 4.66
C GLY A 42 10.32 -18.25 4.10
N GLU A 43 10.54 -17.32 3.19
CA GLU A 43 11.83 -16.97 2.63
C GLU A 43 12.50 -15.91 3.51
N PHE A 44 13.79 -16.06 3.76
CA PHE A 44 14.55 -15.10 4.55
C PHE A 44 15.88 -14.81 3.87
N TYR A 45 16.28 -13.55 3.96
CA TYR A 45 17.51 -13.00 3.40
C TYR A 45 18.35 -12.45 4.54
N VAL A 46 19.66 -12.65 4.47
CA VAL A 46 20.63 -12.02 5.38
C VAL A 46 21.42 -11.02 4.57
N ASN A 47 21.20 -9.74 4.85
CA ASN A 47 21.90 -8.64 4.21
C ASN A 47 23.02 -8.14 5.12
N LEU A 48 24.20 -7.92 4.56
CA LEU A 48 25.35 -7.34 5.25
C LEU A 48 25.56 -5.92 4.76
N ALA A 49 25.83 -5.00 5.68
CA ALA A 49 26.07 -3.60 5.34
C ALA A 49 27.08 -2.93 6.26
N LEU A 50 27.90 -2.05 5.68
CA LEU A 50 28.80 -1.16 6.40
C LEU A 50 28.35 0.29 6.21
N GLN A 51 28.14 1.01 7.30
CA GLN A 51 27.73 2.42 7.28
C GLN A 51 28.76 3.30 8.01
N PHE A 52 29.29 4.30 7.31
CA PHE A 52 30.31 5.24 7.79
C PHE A 52 29.73 6.67 7.94
N PRO A 53 29.49 7.15 9.17
CA PRO A 53 29.02 8.52 9.41
C PRO A 53 29.84 9.61 8.72
N ALA A 54 31.17 9.49 8.71
CA ALA A 54 32.04 10.50 8.11
C ALA A 54 31.75 10.70 6.61
N ILE A 55 31.39 9.63 5.91
CA ILE A 55 31.02 9.68 4.49
C ILE A 55 29.69 10.41 4.30
N ASP A 56 28.68 10.13 5.14
CA ASP A 56 27.38 10.82 5.06
C ASP A 56 27.49 12.30 5.44
N GLN A 57 28.33 12.66 6.42
CA GLN A 57 28.64 14.06 6.75
C GLN A 57 29.29 14.80 5.59
N MET A 58 30.21 14.13 4.88
CA MET A 58 30.87 14.69 3.70
C MET A 58 29.89 14.86 2.54
N ARG A 59 29.03 13.87 2.30
CA ARG A 59 27.99 13.94 1.26
C ARG A 59 26.94 15.01 1.52
N ALA A 60 26.57 15.25 2.77
CA ALA A 60 25.59 16.27 3.14
C ALA A 60 26.04 17.70 2.81
N GLN A 61 27.34 17.92 2.56
CA GLN A 61 27.88 19.21 2.11
C GLN A 61 27.64 19.45 0.61
N CYS A 62 27.25 18.42 -0.16
CA CYS A 62 26.82 18.57 -1.53
C CYS A 62 25.38 19.12 -1.56
N PRO A 63 25.09 20.21 -2.32
CA PRO A 63 23.74 20.76 -2.40
C PRO A 63 22.69 19.72 -2.82
N GLY A 64 21.61 19.60 -2.05
CA GLY A 64 20.52 18.65 -2.28
C GLY A 64 20.70 17.27 -1.62
N GLU A 65 21.77 17.04 -0.86
CA GLU A 65 22.03 15.82 -0.09
C GLU A 65 21.95 16.05 1.43
N GLU A 66 21.39 17.16 1.89
CA GLU A 66 21.34 17.57 3.31
C GLU A 66 20.64 16.53 4.19
N ARG A 67 19.63 15.84 3.63
CA ARG A 67 18.90 14.74 4.29
C ARG A 67 19.77 13.58 4.74
N ARG A 68 21.02 13.46 4.25
CA ARG A 68 21.98 12.43 4.69
C ARG A 68 22.34 12.53 6.17
N LEU A 69 22.18 13.72 6.77
CA LEU A 69 22.36 13.92 8.21
C LEU A 69 21.20 13.35 9.03
N GLU A 70 20.01 13.19 8.44
CA GLU A 70 18.83 12.70 9.15
C GLU A 70 18.98 11.24 9.51
N GLY A 71 19.18 10.94 10.80
CA GLY A 71 19.41 9.57 11.26
C GLY A 71 20.80 9.05 10.94
N ILE A 72 21.78 9.94 10.83
CA ILE A 72 23.19 9.54 10.70
C ILE A 72 23.61 8.62 11.86
N GLU A 73 23.12 8.87 13.08
CA GLU A 73 23.34 8.03 14.28
C GLU A 73 22.38 6.83 14.38
N LYS A 74 21.68 6.47 13.30
CA LYS A 74 20.75 5.33 13.27
C LYS A 74 21.25 4.31 12.25
N PRO A 75 21.82 3.17 12.71
CA PRO A 75 22.25 2.09 11.83
C PRO A 75 21.08 1.53 11.03
N ASP A 76 21.22 1.49 9.71
CA ASP A 76 20.20 1.02 8.76
C ASP A 76 20.89 0.41 7.53
N ASP A 77 20.56 -0.85 7.19
CA ASP A 77 21.21 -1.54 6.07
C ASP A 77 20.91 -0.86 4.72
N ALA A 78 19.75 -0.22 4.59
CA ALA A 78 19.40 0.58 3.40
C ALA A 78 20.31 1.80 3.21
N ARG A 79 21.03 2.20 4.26
CA ARG A 79 21.97 3.32 4.27
C ARG A 79 23.44 2.88 4.23
N GLY A 80 23.71 1.58 4.15
CA GLY A 80 25.06 1.05 4.02
C GLY A 80 25.77 1.58 2.76
N HIS A 81 27.04 1.96 2.92
CA HIS A 81 27.93 2.40 1.85
C HIS A 81 28.53 1.22 1.09
N ILE A 82 28.81 0.11 1.77
CA ILE A 82 29.12 -1.20 1.19
C ILE A 82 28.03 -2.17 1.63
N ARG A 83 27.47 -2.93 0.69
CA ARG A 83 26.36 -3.87 0.93
C ARG A 83 26.59 -5.16 0.14
N CYS A 84 26.23 -6.29 0.71
CA CYS A 84 26.15 -7.56 -0.01
C CYS A 84 25.08 -8.46 0.63
N HIS A 85 24.65 -9.49 -0.09
CA HIS A 85 23.90 -10.58 0.50
C HIS A 85 24.87 -11.58 1.14
N LEU A 86 24.41 -12.32 2.15
CA LEU A 86 25.22 -13.37 2.78
C LEU A 86 25.76 -14.37 1.76
N GLU A 87 24.95 -14.73 0.75
CA GLU A 87 25.36 -15.62 -0.34
C GLU A 87 26.56 -15.10 -1.14
N ASP A 88 26.69 -13.78 -1.31
CA ASP A 88 27.83 -13.17 -2.01
C ASP A 88 29.11 -13.15 -1.16
N ALA A 89 28.97 -13.23 0.17
CA ALA A 89 30.08 -13.25 1.11
C ALA A 89 30.62 -14.66 1.37
N LEU A 90 29.99 -15.69 0.81
CA LEU A 90 30.31 -17.09 1.03
C LEU A 90 31.02 -17.71 -0.20
N PRO A 91 31.83 -18.78 0.00
CA PRO A 91 32.38 -19.55 -1.12
C PRO A 91 31.27 -20.10 -2.03
N ALA A 92 31.50 -20.16 -3.35
CA ALA A 92 30.48 -20.56 -4.32
C ALA A 92 29.94 -21.99 -4.12
N ASP A 93 30.71 -22.86 -3.46
CA ASP A 93 30.34 -24.24 -3.08
C ASP A 93 29.72 -24.32 -1.68
N HIS A 94 29.63 -23.21 -0.95
CA HIS A 94 29.03 -23.17 0.36
C HIS A 94 27.52 -23.38 0.22
N TRP A 95 26.98 -24.36 0.94
CA TRP A 95 25.60 -24.83 0.77
C TRP A 95 24.52 -23.77 1.03
N LEU A 96 24.83 -22.70 1.79
CA LEU A 96 23.94 -21.53 1.97
C LEU A 96 23.85 -20.62 0.74
N VAL A 97 24.76 -20.72 -0.24
CA VAL A 97 24.79 -19.88 -1.47
C VAL A 97 23.72 -20.29 -2.49
N GLN A 98 23.19 -21.52 -2.37
CA GLN A 98 22.17 -22.05 -3.30
C GLN A 98 20.77 -22.14 -2.69
N THR A 99 20.63 -21.78 -1.41
CA THR A 99 19.35 -21.85 -0.71
C THR A 99 18.83 -20.44 -0.48
N GLU A 100 17.87 -20.00 -1.30
CA GLU A 100 16.83 -19.11 -0.77
C GLU A 100 16.35 -19.77 0.53
N GLY A 101 16.56 -19.12 1.68
CA GLY A 101 16.30 -19.69 3.00
C GLY A 101 14.81 -19.91 3.21
N LYS A 102 14.23 -20.93 2.57
CA LYS A 102 12.82 -21.30 2.63
C LYS A 102 12.62 -22.16 3.86
N LEU A 103 12.33 -21.51 4.98
CA LEU A 103 11.99 -22.16 6.24
C LEU A 103 10.60 -22.77 6.13
N GLY A 104 10.50 -24.10 6.19
CA GLY A 104 9.27 -24.89 6.26
C GLY A 104 8.99 -25.48 7.64
N LYS A 105 7.92 -26.27 7.77
CA LYS A 105 7.61 -27.03 9.00
C LYS A 105 8.65 -28.09 9.36
N ASP A 106 9.34 -28.61 8.34
CA ASP A 106 10.29 -29.71 8.46
C ASP A 106 11.74 -29.23 8.43
N THR A 107 11.96 -27.91 8.41
CA THR A 107 13.30 -27.32 8.48
C THR A 107 13.87 -27.53 9.88
N ASP A 108 15.02 -28.17 9.96
CA ASP A 108 15.81 -28.23 11.19
C ASP A 108 16.38 -26.83 11.49
N LEU A 109 15.67 -26.09 12.32
CA LEU A 109 16.05 -24.74 12.72
C LEU A 109 17.33 -24.71 13.54
N LEU A 110 17.68 -25.80 14.23
CA LEU A 110 18.89 -25.87 15.05
C LEU A 110 20.11 -26.02 14.13
N ALA A 111 20.07 -27.00 13.21
CA ALA A 111 21.13 -27.20 12.23
C ALA A 111 21.32 -25.97 11.35
N LEU A 112 20.23 -25.30 10.96
CA LEU A 112 20.31 -24.05 10.19
C LEU A 112 20.89 -22.89 10.99
N ALA A 113 20.59 -22.80 12.29
CA ALA A 113 21.17 -21.77 13.16
C ALA A 113 22.68 -21.99 13.35
N GLU A 114 23.10 -23.23 13.61
CA GLU A 114 24.52 -23.61 13.71
C GLU A 114 25.27 -23.31 12.41
N ALA A 115 24.64 -23.57 11.27
CA ALA A 115 25.19 -23.22 9.96
C ALA A 115 25.39 -21.72 9.76
N HIS A 116 24.40 -20.91 10.14
CA HIS A 116 24.50 -19.47 10.05
C HIS A 116 25.52 -18.91 11.04
N GLU A 117 25.71 -19.55 12.19
CA GLU A 117 26.77 -19.20 13.14
C GLU A 117 28.17 -19.51 12.57
N LEU A 118 28.35 -20.67 11.95
CA LEU A 118 29.59 -21.04 11.25
C LEU A 118 29.87 -20.10 10.06
N ALA A 119 28.84 -19.80 9.25
CA ALA A 119 28.96 -18.83 8.17
C ALA A 119 29.28 -17.42 8.69
N ALA A 120 28.64 -17.01 9.79
CA ALA A 120 28.87 -15.71 10.40
C ALA A 120 30.32 -15.58 10.90
N THR A 121 30.82 -16.58 11.61
CA THR A 121 32.17 -16.58 12.19
C THR A 121 33.26 -16.81 11.14
N GLY A 122 33.05 -17.70 10.19
CA GLY A 122 34.04 -18.09 9.18
C GLY A 122 34.11 -17.17 7.96
N HIS A 123 33.04 -16.44 7.63
CA HIS A 123 32.97 -15.66 6.39
C HIS A 123 32.44 -14.23 6.58
N VAL A 124 31.37 -14.04 7.35
CA VAL A 124 30.77 -12.69 7.52
C VAL A 124 31.67 -11.74 8.32
N LEU A 125 32.25 -12.20 9.44
CA LEU A 125 33.17 -11.38 10.23
C LEU A 125 34.43 -11.03 9.42
N PRO A 126 35.11 -11.98 8.76
CA PRO A 126 36.21 -11.66 7.84
C PRO A 126 35.81 -10.69 6.73
N TRP A 127 34.61 -10.82 6.15
CA TRP A 127 34.11 -9.89 5.15
C TRP A 127 33.98 -8.48 5.72
N PHE A 128 33.41 -8.33 6.93
CA PHE A 128 33.38 -7.03 7.58
C PHE A 128 34.79 -6.48 7.81
N ASP A 129 35.72 -7.28 8.30
CA ASP A 129 37.09 -6.84 8.58
C ASP A 129 37.84 -6.41 7.31
N GLN A 130 37.62 -7.10 6.19
CA GLN A 130 38.18 -6.75 4.88
C GLN A 130 37.68 -5.40 4.37
N HIS A 131 36.44 -5.03 4.67
CA HIS A 131 35.78 -3.84 4.15
C HIS A 131 35.61 -2.71 5.20
N ALA A 132 36.06 -2.91 6.44
CA ALA A 132 35.87 -2.02 7.60
C ALA A 132 36.76 -0.75 7.60
N SER A 133 36.91 -0.10 6.45
CA SER A 133 37.64 1.16 6.34
C SER A 133 37.07 2.10 5.27
N VAL A 134 37.25 3.40 5.47
CA VAL A 134 36.88 4.41 4.45
C VAL A 134 37.71 4.21 3.18
N GLU A 135 38.96 3.73 3.30
CA GLU A 135 39.84 3.35 2.20
C GLU A 135 39.22 2.22 1.37
N ALA A 136 38.66 1.19 2.01
CA ALA A 136 37.97 0.11 1.31
C ALA A 136 36.74 0.62 0.52
N VAL A 137 36.02 1.62 1.04
CA VAL A 137 34.92 2.27 0.29
C VAL A 137 35.46 3.05 -0.91
N ARG A 138 36.55 3.81 -0.74
CA ARG A 138 37.19 4.59 -1.81
C ARG A 138 37.68 3.69 -2.95
N ASP A 139 38.40 2.63 -2.60
CA ASP A 139 39.14 1.77 -3.51
C ASP A 139 38.35 0.56 -4.00
N PHE A 140 37.09 0.45 -3.61
CA PHE A 140 36.25 -0.71 -3.92
C PHE A 140 36.28 -1.07 -5.42
N ALA A 141 36.65 -2.32 -5.70
CA ALA A 141 36.81 -2.86 -7.05
C ALA A 141 36.21 -4.28 -7.21
N ASP A 142 35.58 -4.82 -6.16
CA ASP A 142 35.02 -6.18 -6.16
C ASP A 142 33.61 -6.25 -6.80
N SER A 143 33.19 -7.46 -7.17
CA SER A 143 32.00 -7.76 -8.00
C SER A 143 30.64 -7.75 -7.27
N GLY A 144 30.52 -7.06 -6.13
CA GLY A 144 29.26 -6.92 -5.38
C GLY A 144 28.41 -5.70 -5.77
N ILE A 145 27.51 -5.26 -4.87
CA ILE A 145 26.82 -3.96 -4.99
C ILE A 145 27.87 -2.85 -4.83
N GLU A 146 28.43 -2.39 -5.95
CA GLU A 146 29.49 -1.38 -5.98
C GLU A 146 29.05 -0.08 -5.28
N PRO A 147 29.87 0.47 -4.34
CA PRO A 147 29.62 1.78 -3.78
C PRO A 147 29.50 2.83 -4.88
N SER A 148 28.40 3.58 -4.87
CA SER A 148 28.17 4.59 -5.90
C SER A 148 29.35 5.57 -6.00
N ILE A 149 29.68 6.02 -7.21
CA ILE A 149 30.76 7.00 -7.44
C ILE A 149 30.70 8.21 -6.47
N PRO A 150 29.53 8.83 -6.18
CA PRO A 150 29.47 9.91 -5.20
C PRO A 150 29.88 9.49 -3.79
N THR A 151 29.59 8.24 -3.39
CA THR A 151 30.05 7.65 -2.13
C THR A 151 31.56 7.48 -2.12
N ARG A 152 32.15 6.97 -3.20
CA ARG A 152 33.61 6.78 -3.34
C ARG A 152 34.35 8.13 -3.34
N LEU A 153 33.79 9.14 -4.01
CA LEU A 153 34.29 10.52 -3.97
C LEU A 153 34.23 11.09 -2.55
N ALA A 154 33.12 10.92 -1.85
CA ALA A 154 33.02 11.36 -0.46
C ALA A 154 34.03 10.66 0.45
N ALA A 155 34.26 9.35 0.27
CA ALA A 155 35.29 8.61 0.98
C ALA A 155 36.70 9.19 0.72
N ALA A 156 37.05 9.44 -0.54
CA ALA A 156 38.32 10.09 -0.90
C ALA A 156 38.47 11.47 -0.24
N LEU A 157 37.41 12.28 -0.23
CA LEU A 157 37.41 13.61 0.38
C LEU A 157 37.51 13.57 1.92
N VAL A 158 36.85 12.61 2.58
CA VAL A 158 37.00 12.38 4.02
C VAL A 158 38.46 12.08 4.37
N LEU A 159 39.11 11.25 3.56
CA LEU A 159 40.53 10.89 3.69
C LEU A 159 41.49 12.00 3.21
N ARG A 160 40.97 13.11 2.66
CA ARG A 160 41.72 14.20 2.05
C ARG A 160 42.61 13.77 0.88
N ASP A 161 42.25 12.68 0.21
CA ASP A 161 42.94 12.13 -0.94
C ASP A 161 42.41 12.73 -2.24
N ARG A 162 42.92 13.91 -2.57
CA ARG A 162 42.50 14.65 -3.78
C ARG A 162 42.92 13.96 -5.06
N GLU A 163 44.03 13.22 -5.06
CA GLU A 163 44.51 12.52 -6.25
C GLU A 163 43.57 11.38 -6.64
N VAL A 164 43.15 10.57 -5.66
CA VAL A 164 42.15 9.53 -5.91
C VAL A 164 40.81 10.14 -6.30
N ALA A 165 40.37 11.23 -5.64
CA ALA A 165 39.15 11.92 -6.02
C ALA A 165 39.20 12.41 -7.48
N GLN A 166 40.32 12.98 -7.92
CA GLN A 166 40.52 13.42 -9.31
C GLN A 166 40.52 12.24 -10.28
N ARG A 167 41.22 11.14 -9.97
CA ARG A 167 41.20 9.92 -10.79
C ARG A 167 39.79 9.34 -10.92
N LEU A 168 39.01 9.34 -9.84
CA LEU A 168 37.61 8.91 -9.86
C LEU A 168 36.77 9.84 -10.76
N VAL A 169 36.95 11.16 -10.67
CA VAL A 169 36.29 12.13 -11.55
C VAL A 169 36.62 11.87 -13.02
N ASP A 170 37.87 11.57 -13.33
CA ASP A 170 38.35 11.36 -14.70
C ASP A 170 37.92 9.99 -15.27
N SER A 171 37.85 8.95 -14.43
CA SER A 171 37.51 7.58 -14.86
C SER A 171 36.04 7.38 -15.27
N VAL A 172 35.15 8.31 -14.93
CA VAL A 172 33.68 8.12 -15.06
C VAL A 172 33.11 8.75 -16.36
N LEU A 173 33.96 9.16 -17.31
CA LEU A 173 33.60 9.89 -18.55
C LEU A 173 32.39 9.35 -19.38
N GLU A 174 32.12 8.04 -19.39
CA GLU A 174 31.01 7.44 -20.16
C GLU A 174 29.66 7.32 -19.40
N PRO A 175 29.59 6.89 -18.12
CA PRO A 175 28.35 6.82 -17.32
C PRO A 175 27.56 8.13 -17.12
N TRP A 176 28.14 9.31 -17.39
CA TRP A 176 27.51 10.63 -17.18
C TRP A 176 26.23 10.87 -17.98
N LYS A 177 25.94 10.03 -18.98
CA LYS A 177 24.72 10.14 -19.79
C LYS A 177 23.44 9.95 -18.96
N ARG A 178 23.51 9.33 -17.78
CA ARG A 178 22.32 9.00 -16.96
C ARG A 178 21.99 10.02 -15.86
N TRP A 179 22.91 10.93 -15.52
CA TRP A 179 22.73 11.86 -14.40
C TRP A 179 22.19 13.21 -14.84
N SER A 180 21.38 13.85 -13.99
CA SER A 180 20.75 15.12 -14.32
C SER A 180 21.80 16.26 -14.37
N PRO A 181 21.68 17.22 -15.31
CA PRO A 181 22.61 18.36 -15.37
C PRO A 181 22.64 19.20 -14.09
N ALA A 182 21.52 19.27 -13.36
CA ALA A 182 21.45 19.99 -12.08
C ALA A 182 22.29 19.29 -11.00
N TYR A 183 22.20 17.96 -10.91
CA TYR A 183 23.00 17.17 -9.97
C TYR A 183 24.49 17.24 -10.29
N LEU A 184 24.86 17.13 -11.57
CA LEU A 184 26.25 17.28 -11.99
C LEU A 184 26.81 18.66 -11.65
N ARG A 185 26.04 19.73 -11.79
CA ARG A 185 26.47 21.07 -11.35
C ARG A 185 26.67 21.16 -9.84
N ALA A 186 25.73 20.64 -9.05
CA ALA A 186 25.87 20.61 -7.59
C ALA A 186 27.12 19.83 -7.15
N LEU A 187 27.33 18.66 -7.75
CA LEU A 187 28.48 17.80 -7.50
C LEU A 187 29.79 18.47 -7.94
N SER A 188 29.82 19.13 -9.10
CA SER A 188 30.99 19.90 -9.56
C SER A 188 31.32 21.08 -8.63
N THR A 189 30.32 21.85 -8.20
CA THR A 189 30.53 22.95 -7.25
C THR A 189 31.09 22.44 -5.93
N TRP A 190 30.53 21.35 -5.42
CA TRP A 190 31.03 20.72 -4.19
C TRP A 190 32.46 20.21 -4.35
N LEU A 191 32.79 19.50 -5.43
CA LEU A 191 34.16 19.03 -5.71
C LEU A 191 35.17 20.19 -5.82
N GLN A 192 34.77 21.31 -6.42
CA GLN A 192 35.59 22.53 -6.50
C GLN A 192 35.90 23.11 -5.12
N VAL A 193 34.93 23.14 -4.20
CA VAL A 193 35.14 23.58 -2.81
C VAL A 193 36.21 22.74 -2.11
N HIS A 194 36.32 21.46 -2.47
CA HIS A 194 37.32 20.55 -1.91
C HIS A 194 38.63 20.48 -2.71
N GLY A 195 38.77 21.28 -3.77
CA GLY A 195 39.98 21.38 -4.58
C GLY A 195 40.16 20.26 -5.61
N VAL A 196 39.05 19.67 -6.09
CA VAL A 196 39.01 18.66 -7.17
C VAL A 196 38.43 19.29 -8.43
N ASP A 197 39.13 19.16 -9.57
CA ASP A 197 38.69 19.75 -10.84
C ASP A 197 37.65 18.85 -11.54
N ALA A 198 36.39 19.23 -11.39
CA ALA A 198 35.26 18.64 -12.12
C ALA A 198 34.85 19.45 -13.36
N GLY A 199 35.72 20.32 -13.89
CA GLY A 199 35.41 21.22 -15.02
C GLY A 199 35.03 20.49 -16.31
N ALA A 200 35.52 19.26 -16.51
CA ALA A 200 35.11 18.40 -17.62
C ALA A 200 33.62 18.01 -17.53
N TRP A 201 33.08 17.82 -16.32
CA TRP A 201 31.67 17.46 -16.09
C TRP A 201 30.75 18.64 -16.42
N THR A 202 31.16 19.85 -16.03
CA THR A 202 30.44 21.10 -16.34
C THR A 202 30.37 21.35 -17.85
N ARG A 203 31.48 21.15 -18.58
CA ARG A 203 31.53 21.27 -20.06
C ARG A 203 30.70 20.19 -20.77
N ALA A 204 30.70 18.96 -20.29
CA ALA A 204 29.88 17.87 -20.84
C ALA A 204 28.37 18.10 -20.61
N SER A 205 27.99 18.66 -19.45
CA SER A 205 26.59 19.00 -19.15
C SER A 205 26.04 20.13 -20.05
N ALA A 206 26.90 21.07 -20.46
CA ALA A 206 26.57 22.15 -21.39
C ALA A 206 26.35 21.65 -22.83
N ARG A 207 27.09 20.62 -23.28
CA ARG A 207 26.90 20.00 -24.61
C ARG A 207 25.56 19.28 -24.75
N LYS A 208 25.02 18.69 -23.68
CA LYS A 208 23.68 18.09 -23.67
C LYS A 208 22.54 19.12 -23.74
N SER A 209 22.76 20.36 -23.31
CA SER A 209 21.78 21.44 -23.51
C SER A 209 21.85 22.05 -24.92
N THR A 210 22.85 21.67 -25.71
CA THR A 210 23.12 22.19 -27.06
C THR A 210 23.36 21.06 -28.06
N THR A 211 22.37 20.18 -28.25
CA THR A 211 22.39 19.19 -29.34
C THR A 211 21.35 19.54 -30.41
N ALA A 212 21.80 20.39 -31.35
CA ALA A 212 21.67 20.22 -32.81
C ALA A 212 20.29 20.02 -33.49
N ALA A 213 19.14 20.29 -32.87
CA ALA A 213 17.86 20.36 -33.60
C ALA A 213 17.44 21.78 -34.04
N HIS A 214 18.01 22.83 -33.43
CA HIS A 214 17.56 24.22 -33.63
C HIS A 214 18.43 25.11 -34.52
N GLN A 215 19.58 24.64 -35.01
CA GLN A 215 20.49 25.50 -35.78
C GLN A 215 20.21 25.56 -37.28
N SER A 216 19.43 24.64 -37.86
CA SER A 216 19.12 24.69 -39.31
C SER A 216 18.00 25.67 -39.68
N SER A 217 17.25 26.21 -38.71
CA SER A 217 16.13 27.13 -38.97
C SER A 217 16.48 28.62 -38.79
N ALA A 218 17.69 28.95 -38.32
CA ALA A 218 18.07 30.31 -37.95
C ALA A 218 18.88 31.07 -39.02
N ALA A 219 19.13 30.47 -40.19
CA ALA A 219 19.90 31.10 -41.28
C ALA A 219 19.10 32.12 -42.12
N GLN A 220 17.83 32.38 -41.78
CA GLN A 220 16.98 33.32 -42.52
C GLN A 220 16.20 34.23 -41.58
N ARG A 221 16.84 35.24 -40.98
CA ARG A 221 16.18 36.51 -40.65
C ARG A 221 17.20 37.58 -40.21
N PRO A 222 17.06 38.85 -40.69
CA PRO A 222 17.99 39.93 -40.40
C PRO A 222 17.78 40.48 -38.98
N PRO A 223 18.78 41.22 -38.42
CA PRO A 223 18.78 41.57 -37.00
C PRO A 223 18.01 42.87 -36.75
N LYS A 224 17.33 42.96 -35.60
CA LYS A 224 17.00 44.20 -34.84
C LYS A 224 16.10 43.86 -33.63
N PRO A 225 15.98 44.75 -32.63
CA PRO A 225 17.00 45.30 -31.74
C PRO A 225 16.69 44.90 -30.26
N LYS A 226 17.61 45.19 -29.34
CA LYS A 226 17.40 44.95 -27.89
C LYS A 226 16.20 45.73 -27.32
N PRO A 227 15.36 45.14 -26.45
CA PRO A 227 14.70 45.84 -25.36
C PRO A 227 15.29 45.34 -24.02
N VAL A 228 15.90 46.21 -23.21
CA VAL A 228 15.26 47.04 -22.17
C VAL A 228 14.41 46.20 -21.22
N VAL A 229 14.97 46.00 -20.03
CA VAL A 229 14.33 45.53 -18.82
C VAL A 229 13.19 46.47 -18.45
N LYS A 230 11.95 45.98 -18.52
CA LYS A 230 10.81 46.52 -17.76
C LYS A 230 9.86 45.38 -17.39
N ALA A 231 9.51 45.40 -16.11
CA ALA A 231 8.35 44.82 -15.43
C ALA A 231 7.78 43.50 -15.96
N PHE A 232 7.71 42.51 -15.06
CA PHE A 232 6.78 41.40 -15.11
C PHE A 232 5.36 41.92 -15.32
N GLU A 233 4.93 41.96 -16.57
CA GLU A 233 3.55 41.87 -17.02
C GLU A 233 3.62 41.67 -18.54
N SER A 234 3.47 40.41 -18.97
CA SER A 234 3.12 40.11 -20.36
C SER A 234 2.22 38.88 -20.42
N PRO A 235 1.28 38.90 -21.38
CA PRO A 235 0.07 38.10 -21.39
C PRO A 235 0.32 36.72 -21.98
N ALA A 236 -0.65 35.83 -21.80
CA ALA A 236 -0.72 34.53 -22.42
C ALA A 236 -0.25 34.53 -23.90
N GLU A 237 0.93 33.97 -24.17
CA GLU A 237 1.12 33.24 -25.42
C GLU A 237 0.43 31.89 -25.24
N SER A 238 -0.82 31.86 -25.70
CA SER A 238 -1.62 30.65 -25.78
C SER A 238 -1.05 29.73 -26.86
N SER A 239 -0.07 28.89 -26.49
CA SER A 239 -0.04 27.56 -27.08
C SER A 239 -1.32 26.87 -26.62
N HIS A 240 -2.37 26.92 -27.46
CA HIS A 240 -3.60 26.18 -27.23
C HIS A 240 -3.30 24.68 -27.40
N HIS A 241 -2.63 24.10 -26.41
CA HIS A 241 -2.52 22.66 -26.30
C HIS A 241 -3.93 22.13 -26.06
N SER A 242 -4.36 21.18 -26.89
CA SER A 242 -5.59 20.44 -26.65
C SER A 242 -5.51 19.71 -25.29
N PRO A 243 -6.65 19.43 -24.64
CA PRO A 243 -6.69 18.65 -23.40
C PRO A 243 -5.90 17.33 -23.48
N ALA A 244 -5.90 16.67 -24.64
CA ALA A 244 -5.12 15.47 -24.89
C ALA A 244 -3.60 15.71 -24.88
N GLN A 245 -3.14 16.79 -25.52
CA GLN A 245 -1.73 17.16 -25.52
C GLN A 245 -1.25 17.56 -24.12
N LEU A 246 -2.09 18.25 -23.35
CA LEU A 246 -1.80 18.59 -21.96
C LEU A 246 -1.73 17.35 -21.10
N ALA A 247 -2.69 16.42 -21.21
CA ALA A 247 -2.64 15.15 -20.49
C ALA A 247 -1.35 14.36 -20.79
N ASP A 248 -0.95 14.26 -22.06
CA ASP A 248 0.28 13.58 -22.46
C ASP A 248 1.55 14.27 -21.93
N ALA A 249 1.60 15.60 -22.00
CA ALA A 249 2.72 16.39 -21.47
C ALA A 249 2.83 16.24 -19.95
N TRP A 250 1.70 16.37 -19.24
CA TRP A 250 1.64 16.26 -17.78
C TRP A 250 2.09 14.88 -17.30
N PHE A 251 1.67 13.84 -18.00
CA PHE A 251 2.10 12.47 -17.75
C PHE A 251 3.61 12.28 -17.96
N ALA A 252 4.15 12.83 -19.05
CA ALA A 252 5.57 12.74 -19.35
C ALA A 252 6.43 13.53 -18.36
N GLU A 253 5.95 14.67 -17.88
CA GLU A 253 6.57 15.49 -16.84
C GLU A 253 6.60 14.78 -15.49
N PHE A 254 5.45 14.26 -15.04
CA PHE A 254 5.37 13.51 -13.79
C PHE A 254 6.32 12.31 -13.82
N ARG A 255 6.34 11.53 -14.90
CA ARG A 255 7.24 10.38 -15.04
C ARG A 255 8.73 10.78 -14.94
N LYS A 256 9.12 11.94 -15.48
CA LYS A 256 10.51 12.43 -15.39
C LYS A 256 10.89 12.83 -13.96
N LEU A 257 9.93 13.28 -13.16
CA LEU A 257 10.17 13.86 -11.84
C LEU A 257 9.71 12.98 -10.68
N ARG A 258 9.04 11.85 -10.92
CA ARG A 258 8.44 10.97 -9.90
C ARG A 258 9.34 10.62 -8.72
N HIS A 259 10.66 10.49 -8.93
CA HIS A 259 11.61 10.18 -7.86
C HIS A 259 11.88 11.35 -6.89
N ARG A 260 11.26 12.50 -7.14
CA ARG A 260 11.34 13.72 -6.32
C ARG A 260 10.00 14.08 -5.67
N ASP A 261 8.98 13.24 -5.82
CA ASP A 261 7.61 13.45 -5.33
C ASP A 261 7.08 14.87 -5.62
N PRO A 262 7.04 15.30 -6.91
CA PRO A 262 6.63 16.66 -7.27
C PRO A 262 5.15 16.89 -6.96
N ASP A 263 4.80 18.09 -6.50
CA ASP A 263 3.41 18.53 -6.50
C ASP A 263 2.92 18.64 -7.95
N PRO A 264 1.96 17.81 -8.39
CA PRO A 264 1.60 17.76 -9.80
C PRO A 264 1.01 19.06 -10.35
N LEU A 265 0.37 19.88 -9.52
CA LEU A 265 -0.19 21.17 -9.97
C LEU A 265 0.82 22.31 -9.91
N ARG A 266 1.75 22.27 -8.97
CA ARG A 266 2.68 23.38 -8.70
C ARG A 266 4.04 23.19 -9.35
N ASP A 267 4.59 21.98 -9.28
CA ASP A 267 5.98 21.69 -9.65
C ASP A 267 6.12 21.21 -11.10
N LEU A 268 5.03 20.73 -11.71
CA LEU A 268 5.02 20.33 -13.12
C LEU A 268 4.62 21.51 -14.02
N PRO A 269 5.40 21.82 -15.08
CA PRO A 269 5.10 22.94 -15.98
C PRO A 269 3.69 22.93 -16.59
N THR A 270 3.12 21.75 -16.82
CA THR A 270 1.77 21.58 -17.36
C THR A 270 0.66 21.78 -16.30
N GLY A 271 0.97 21.57 -15.02
CA GLY A 271 0.01 21.68 -13.91
C GLY A 271 -0.69 23.05 -13.82
N PRO A 272 0.04 24.18 -13.80
CA PRO A 272 -0.55 25.52 -13.77
C PRO A 272 -1.34 25.86 -15.04
N GLN A 273 -1.01 25.24 -16.18
CA GLN A 273 -1.75 25.45 -17.43
C GLN A 273 -3.13 24.79 -17.33
N ILE A 274 -3.18 23.54 -16.87
CA ILE A 274 -4.44 22.81 -16.60
C ILE A 274 -5.28 23.55 -15.55
N GLY A 275 -4.65 24.05 -14.47
CA GLY A 275 -5.34 24.80 -13.43
C GLY A 275 -6.04 26.07 -13.92
N ARG A 276 -5.55 26.70 -15.00
CA ARG A 276 -6.15 27.92 -15.59
C ARG A 276 -7.22 27.64 -16.65
N MET A 277 -7.39 26.39 -17.08
CA MET A 277 -8.42 26.03 -18.05
C MET A 277 -9.83 26.21 -17.46
N ASP A 278 -10.83 26.32 -18.33
CA ASP A 278 -12.22 26.25 -17.89
C ASP A 278 -12.60 24.83 -17.42
N ALA A 279 -13.77 24.71 -16.80
CA ALA A 279 -14.27 23.47 -16.22
C ALA A 279 -14.33 22.33 -17.25
N ARG A 280 -14.89 22.60 -18.43
CA ARG A 280 -15.08 21.63 -19.50
C ARG A 280 -13.74 21.12 -20.03
N ALA A 281 -12.78 22.00 -20.26
CA ALA A 281 -11.49 21.60 -20.79
C ALA A 281 -10.63 20.85 -19.73
N ARG A 282 -10.82 21.12 -18.44
CA ARG A 282 -10.28 20.28 -17.36
C ARG A 282 -10.95 18.89 -17.32
N GLU A 283 -12.26 18.81 -17.52
CA GLU A 283 -12.98 17.53 -17.65
C GLU A 283 -12.48 16.72 -18.86
N GLU A 284 -12.31 17.36 -20.02
CA GLU A 284 -11.72 16.73 -21.21
C GLU A 284 -10.27 16.26 -20.95
N THR A 285 -9.52 16.97 -20.09
CA THR A 285 -8.16 16.55 -19.67
C THR A 285 -8.23 15.30 -18.77
N LEU A 286 -9.21 15.20 -17.87
CA LEU A 286 -9.46 13.98 -17.09
C LEU A 286 -9.76 12.79 -18.03
N PHE A 287 -10.62 12.98 -19.02
CA PHE A 287 -10.93 11.92 -19.98
C PHE A 287 -9.70 11.51 -20.77
N ALA A 288 -8.90 12.47 -21.24
CA ALA A 288 -7.65 12.16 -21.94
C ALA A 288 -6.65 11.38 -21.08
N LEU A 289 -6.51 11.73 -19.79
CA LEU A 289 -5.65 11.00 -18.85
C LEU A 289 -6.07 9.54 -18.69
N LEU A 290 -7.39 9.28 -18.61
CA LEU A 290 -7.95 7.94 -18.44
C LEU A 290 -8.07 7.15 -19.76
N GLN A 291 -8.23 7.84 -20.89
CA GLN A 291 -8.42 7.22 -22.21
C GLN A 291 -7.15 6.49 -22.68
N LYS A 292 -5.97 7.01 -22.32
CA LYS A 292 -4.68 6.40 -22.67
C LYS A 292 -4.52 4.98 -22.09
N PRO A 293 -4.68 4.74 -20.78
CA PRO A 293 -4.68 3.38 -20.24
C PRO A 293 -5.85 2.53 -20.74
N ALA A 294 -7.03 3.11 -21.01
CA ALA A 294 -8.15 2.36 -21.58
C ALA A 294 -7.88 1.87 -23.00
N ASN A 295 -7.20 2.67 -23.84
CA ASN A 295 -6.80 2.26 -25.19
C ASN A 295 -5.80 1.10 -25.17
N TRP A 296 -4.91 1.06 -24.17
CA TRP A 296 -4.02 -0.09 -23.98
C TRP A 296 -4.79 -1.37 -23.67
N GLU A 297 -5.84 -1.31 -22.84
CA GLU A 297 -6.68 -2.48 -22.55
C GLU A 297 -7.47 -2.96 -23.77
N ARG A 298 -7.96 -2.04 -24.62
CA ARG A 298 -8.71 -2.39 -25.84
C ARG A 298 -7.83 -3.04 -26.93
N GLY A 299 -6.53 -2.74 -26.96
CA GLY A 299 -5.60 -3.20 -28.00
C GLY A 299 -4.91 -4.54 -27.73
N LEU A 300 -5.23 -5.25 -26.64
CA LEU A 300 -4.45 -6.42 -26.19
C LEU A 300 -5.09 -7.77 -26.51
N ALA A 301 -4.26 -8.69 -27.00
CA ALA A 301 -4.50 -10.12 -26.91
C ALA A 301 -4.33 -10.59 -25.43
N PRO A 302 -5.13 -11.55 -24.94
CA PRO A 302 -5.14 -11.99 -23.54
C PRO A 302 -3.81 -12.51 -22.97
N SER A 303 -2.82 -12.81 -23.82
CA SER A 303 -1.55 -13.46 -23.45
C SER A 303 -0.43 -12.52 -22.99
N ALA A 304 -0.56 -11.20 -23.15
CA ALA A 304 0.48 -10.24 -22.79
C ALA A 304 0.38 -9.75 -21.32
N LEU A 305 0.24 -10.68 -20.38
CA LEU A 305 0.14 -10.40 -18.93
C LEU A 305 1.43 -9.78 -18.34
N TYR A 306 2.54 -9.82 -19.07
CA TYR A 306 3.88 -9.42 -18.60
C TYR A 306 4.57 -8.33 -19.42
N ASP A 307 3.88 -7.69 -20.38
CA ASP A 307 4.58 -6.80 -21.31
C ASP A 307 4.65 -5.32 -20.83
N SER A 308 5.90 -4.93 -20.55
CA SER A 308 6.51 -3.60 -20.47
C SER A 308 6.36 -2.77 -19.18
N GLN A 309 7.51 -2.48 -18.58
CA GLN A 309 7.78 -1.47 -17.55
C GLN A 309 7.11 -0.10 -17.80
N ARG A 310 6.83 0.24 -19.07
CA ARG A 310 6.07 1.43 -19.45
C ARG A 310 4.63 1.45 -18.92
N ARG A 311 4.00 0.29 -18.71
CA ARG A 311 2.66 0.19 -18.12
C ARG A 311 2.68 0.40 -16.61
N CYS A 312 3.72 -0.11 -15.94
CA CYS A 312 3.92 0.10 -14.51
C CYS A 312 4.16 1.59 -14.20
N ASP A 313 5.04 2.24 -14.96
CA ASP A 313 5.30 3.68 -14.85
C ASP A 313 4.02 4.52 -15.00
N ALA A 314 3.08 4.03 -15.81
CA ALA A 314 1.86 4.72 -16.13
C ALA A 314 0.80 4.59 -15.03
N ASP A 315 0.65 3.40 -14.50
CA ASP A 315 -0.25 3.13 -13.38
C ASP A 315 0.25 3.82 -12.09
N GLU A 316 1.56 4.02 -11.91
CA GLU A 316 2.13 4.79 -10.80
C GLU A 316 1.89 6.30 -10.92
N ALA A 317 1.92 6.84 -12.14
CA ALA A 317 1.75 8.28 -12.38
C ALA A 317 0.29 8.72 -12.26
N LEU A 318 -0.67 7.84 -12.52
CA LEU A 318 -2.07 8.22 -12.63
C LEU A 318 -2.72 8.64 -11.28
N PRO A 319 -2.53 7.94 -10.15
CA PRO A 319 -3.10 8.36 -8.86
C PRO A 319 -2.74 9.78 -8.42
N PRO A 320 -1.46 10.22 -8.42
CA PRO A 320 -1.12 11.58 -8.00
C PRO A 320 -1.65 12.64 -8.98
N LEU A 321 -1.69 12.36 -10.29
CA LEU A 321 -2.29 13.26 -11.28
C LEU A 321 -3.81 13.40 -11.10
N LEU A 322 -4.51 12.30 -10.80
CA LEU A 322 -5.94 12.33 -10.47
C LEU A 322 -6.19 13.11 -9.17
N ALA A 323 -5.42 12.85 -8.12
CA ALA A 323 -5.55 13.55 -6.84
C ALA A 323 -5.34 15.07 -6.98
N ALA A 324 -4.48 15.48 -7.92
CA ALA A 324 -4.25 16.87 -8.28
C ALA A 324 -5.41 17.48 -9.09
N LEU A 325 -5.95 16.78 -10.10
CA LEU A 325 -6.94 17.33 -11.01
C LEU A 325 -8.35 17.42 -10.39
N LEU A 326 -8.78 16.35 -9.73
CA LEU A 326 -10.18 16.16 -9.31
C LEU A 326 -10.72 17.28 -8.39
N PRO A 327 -9.96 17.83 -7.42
CA PRO A 327 -10.44 18.93 -6.58
C PRO A 327 -10.75 20.22 -7.36
N GLY A 328 -10.16 20.41 -8.54
CA GLY A 328 -10.39 21.57 -9.41
C GLY A 328 -11.54 21.39 -10.41
N LEU A 329 -12.16 20.22 -10.45
CA LEU A 329 -13.31 19.94 -11.31
C LEU A 329 -14.62 20.26 -10.57
N PRO A 330 -15.55 21.00 -11.21
CA PRO A 330 -16.88 21.21 -10.67
C PRO A 330 -17.76 19.96 -10.89
N GLN A 331 -19.07 20.13 -11.11
CA GLN A 331 -19.95 19.03 -11.45
C GLN A 331 -19.52 18.35 -12.76
N LEU A 332 -19.55 17.01 -12.77
CA LEU A 332 -19.39 16.19 -13.96
C LEU A 332 -20.52 16.48 -14.96
N GLU A 333 -20.17 16.99 -16.14
CA GLU A 333 -21.12 17.28 -17.22
C GLU A 333 -21.32 16.04 -18.10
N GLN A 334 -20.25 15.28 -18.34
CA GLN A 334 -20.23 14.17 -19.29
C GLN A 334 -20.05 12.82 -18.61
N THR A 335 -21.17 12.23 -18.17
CA THR A 335 -21.14 10.97 -17.43
C THR A 335 -20.85 9.74 -18.31
N THR A 336 -21.48 9.62 -19.47
CA THR A 336 -21.36 8.43 -20.33
C THR A 336 -19.92 8.17 -20.79
N PRO A 337 -19.18 9.16 -21.33
CA PRO A 337 -17.80 8.94 -21.78
C PRO A 337 -16.87 8.49 -20.65
N LEU A 338 -17.08 9.00 -19.43
CA LEU A 338 -16.31 8.58 -18.27
C LEU A 338 -16.56 7.10 -17.96
N PHE A 339 -17.82 6.66 -17.87
CA PHE A 339 -18.13 5.27 -17.53
C PHE A 339 -17.71 4.29 -18.63
N ASP A 340 -17.74 4.69 -19.91
CA ASP A 340 -17.17 3.87 -21.01
C ASP A 340 -15.67 3.63 -20.83
N ILE A 341 -14.94 4.66 -20.37
CA ILE A 341 -13.53 4.54 -20.03
C ILE A 341 -13.36 3.65 -18.79
N LEU A 342 -14.14 3.87 -17.73
CA LEU A 342 -14.03 3.11 -16.48
C LEU A 342 -14.36 1.63 -16.63
N LEU A 343 -15.31 1.29 -17.50
CA LEU A 343 -15.61 -0.10 -17.86
C LEU A 343 -14.39 -0.79 -18.48
N CYS A 344 -13.65 -0.09 -19.34
CA CYS A 344 -12.41 -0.62 -19.92
C CYS A 344 -11.31 -0.80 -18.87
N LEU A 345 -11.25 0.09 -17.88
CA LEU A 345 -10.22 0.06 -16.84
C LEU A 345 -10.51 -0.93 -15.69
N GLN A 346 -11.65 -1.63 -15.67
CA GLN A 346 -11.94 -2.65 -14.65
C GLN A 346 -10.89 -3.78 -14.63
N THR A 347 -10.33 -4.11 -15.79
CA THR A 347 -9.23 -5.07 -15.91
C THR A 347 -7.93 -4.56 -15.27
N ARG A 348 -7.85 -3.31 -14.83
CA ARG A 348 -6.68 -2.77 -14.12
C ARG A 348 -6.83 -2.72 -12.62
N LEU A 349 -8.00 -3.05 -12.07
CA LEU A 349 -8.17 -3.10 -10.62
C LEU A 349 -7.19 -4.12 -10.00
N LYS A 350 -6.58 -3.71 -8.88
CA LYS A 350 -5.56 -4.49 -8.18
C LYS A 350 -6.22 -5.66 -7.48
N GLN A 351 -5.70 -6.87 -7.68
CA GLN A 351 -6.16 -8.06 -6.96
C GLN A 351 -5.16 -8.44 -5.87
N GLU A 352 -5.66 -8.87 -4.71
CA GLU A 352 -4.81 -9.33 -3.59
C GLU A 352 -4.08 -10.64 -3.93
N LEU A 353 -4.49 -11.36 -4.97
CA LEU A 353 -3.86 -12.61 -5.39
C LEU A 353 -3.38 -12.55 -6.85
N VAL A 354 -2.06 -12.61 -7.01
CA VAL A 354 -1.34 -13.16 -8.18
C VAL A 354 -1.09 -12.24 -9.39
N THR A 355 -1.50 -10.96 -9.42
CA THR A 355 -0.92 -10.05 -10.43
C THR A 355 -0.57 -8.69 -9.84
N ALA A 356 0.73 -8.38 -9.82
CA ALA A 356 1.25 -7.05 -9.56
C ALA A 356 0.74 -6.08 -10.64
N ARG A 357 -0.46 -5.53 -10.44
CA ARG A 357 -0.93 -4.34 -11.15
C ARG A 357 -0.97 -3.20 -10.13
N PHE A 358 -0.25 -2.12 -10.44
CA PHE A 358 -0.16 -0.95 -9.58
C PHE A 358 -1.53 -0.25 -9.52
N PRO A 359 -1.90 0.35 -8.38
CA PRO A 359 -3.18 1.03 -8.26
C PRO A 359 -3.19 2.23 -9.21
N TRP A 360 -4.10 2.25 -10.19
CA TRP A 360 -4.19 3.34 -11.17
C TRP A 360 -4.95 4.57 -10.64
N GLY A 361 -5.54 4.48 -9.44
CA GLY A 361 -6.23 5.60 -8.77
C GLY A 361 -7.74 5.51 -8.75
N PHE A 362 -8.32 4.31 -8.96
CA PHE A 362 -9.78 4.09 -8.90
C PHE A 362 -10.42 4.65 -7.63
N SER A 363 -9.85 4.37 -6.45
CA SER A 363 -10.41 4.84 -5.17
C SER A 363 -10.49 6.37 -5.06
N VAL A 364 -9.55 7.09 -5.66
CA VAL A 364 -9.52 8.56 -5.66
C VAL A 364 -10.64 9.11 -6.55
N LEU A 365 -10.80 8.53 -7.74
CA LEU A 365 -11.89 8.90 -8.65
C LEU A 365 -13.26 8.53 -8.08
N ALA A 366 -13.37 7.37 -7.44
CA ALA A 366 -14.59 6.91 -6.80
C ALA A 366 -15.07 7.87 -5.71
N ALA A 367 -14.15 8.33 -4.85
CA ALA A 367 -14.45 9.33 -3.83
C ALA A 367 -14.90 10.67 -4.44
N TRP A 368 -14.29 11.10 -5.55
CA TRP A 368 -14.73 12.32 -6.25
C TRP A 368 -16.12 12.17 -6.88
N LEU A 369 -16.43 11.01 -7.49
CA LEU A 369 -17.73 10.72 -8.08
C LEU A 369 -18.85 10.69 -7.03
N GLU A 370 -18.56 10.24 -5.81
CA GLU A 370 -19.53 10.27 -4.70
C GLU A 370 -19.89 11.70 -4.25
N GLY A 371 -18.97 12.65 -4.44
CA GLY A 371 -19.21 14.07 -4.17
C GLY A 371 -20.03 14.78 -5.24
N GLN A 372 -20.36 14.12 -6.35
CA GLN A 372 -21.18 14.67 -7.42
C GLN A 372 -22.67 14.65 -7.04
N SER A 373 -23.45 15.55 -7.64
CA SER A 373 -24.90 15.54 -7.45
C SER A 373 -25.53 14.28 -8.02
N HIS A 374 -26.51 13.72 -7.30
CA HIS A 374 -27.23 12.54 -7.74
C HIS A 374 -27.96 12.86 -9.05
N SER A 375 -27.54 12.20 -10.13
CA SER A 375 -28.18 12.27 -11.45
C SER A 375 -28.52 10.86 -11.93
N ALA A 376 -29.53 10.74 -12.78
CA ALA A 376 -29.92 9.45 -13.37
C ALA A 376 -28.75 8.84 -14.17
N ALA A 377 -27.98 9.68 -14.89
CA ALA A 377 -26.84 9.24 -15.67
C ALA A 377 -25.70 8.70 -14.80
N LEU A 378 -25.38 9.38 -13.67
CA LEU A 378 -24.35 8.93 -12.74
C LEU A 378 -24.76 7.63 -12.05
N THR A 379 -26.02 7.55 -11.64
CA THR A 379 -26.61 6.35 -11.02
C THR A 379 -26.53 5.16 -11.96
N GLU A 380 -26.93 5.32 -13.22
CA GLU A 380 -26.89 4.25 -14.21
C GLU A 380 -25.46 3.86 -14.60
N GLY A 381 -24.55 4.84 -14.68
CA GLY A 381 -23.14 4.60 -14.92
C GLY A 381 -22.49 3.73 -13.83
N ILE A 382 -22.67 4.10 -12.56
CA ILE A 382 -22.15 3.33 -11.41
C ILE A 382 -22.78 1.94 -11.37
N ARG A 383 -24.09 1.83 -11.57
CA ARG A 383 -24.81 0.55 -11.59
C ARG A 383 -24.29 -0.37 -12.69
N THR A 384 -24.14 0.15 -13.92
CA THR A 384 -23.60 -0.60 -15.06
C THR A 384 -22.18 -1.06 -14.80
N TRP A 385 -21.35 -0.18 -14.22
CA TRP A 385 -19.98 -0.52 -13.84
C TRP A 385 -19.96 -1.64 -12.80
N LEU A 386 -20.73 -1.54 -11.72
CA LEU A 386 -20.79 -2.56 -10.67
C LEU A 386 -21.31 -3.90 -11.20
N ALA A 387 -22.34 -3.88 -12.06
CA ALA A 387 -22.88 -5.07 -12.69
C ALA A 387 -21.84 -5.77 -13.59
N ARG A 388 -20.96 -5.00 -14.25
CA ARG A 388 -19.90 -5.55 -15.09
C ARG A 388 -18.71 -6.11 -14.31
N LEU A 389 -18.49 -5.62 -13.09
CA LEU A 389 -17.35 -5.97 -12.26
C LEU A 389 -17.27 -7.48 -11.97
N SER A 390 -18.41 -8.12 -11.70
CA SER A 390 -18.50 -9.58 -11.49
C SER A 390 -18.01 -10.37 -12.69
N VAL A 391 -18.50 -10.03 -13.88
CA VAL A 391 -18.09 -10.67 -15.13
C VAL A 391 -16.59 -10.47 -15.38
N THR A 392 -16.08 -9.27 -15.14
CA THR A 392 -14.65 -8.95 -15.31
C THR A 392 -13.78 -9.77 -14.35
N VAL A 393 -14.17 -9.85 -13.07
CA VAL A 393 -13.41 -10.60 -12.05
C VAL A 393 -13.42 -12.11 -12.34
N VAL A 394 -14.60 -12.68 -12.66
CA VAL A 394 -14.74 -14.10 -13.01
C VAL A 394 -13.89 -14.43 -14.23
N LYS A 395 -14.01 -13.67 -15.31
CA LYS A 395 -13.24 -13.89 -16.55
C LYS A 395 -11.74 -13.83 -16.29
N ARG A 396 -11.27 -12.90 -15.46
CA ARG A 396 -9.84 -12.79 -15.13
C ARG A 396 -9.36 -13.98 -14.29
N TRP A 397 -10.17 -14.42 -13.33
CA TRP A 397 -9.87 -15.63 -12.57
C TRP A 397 -9.79 -16.86 -13.47
N GLU A 398 -10.76 -17.06 -14.38
CA GLU A 398 -10.75 -18.16 -15.35
C GLU A 398 -9.51 -18.15 -16.25
N VAL A 399 -9.14 -16.98 -16.79
CA VAL A 399 -7.92 -16.81 -17.58
C VAL A 399 -6.67 -17.10 -16.75
N GLY A 400 -6.61 -16.64 -15.50
CA GLY A 400 -5.51 -16.89 -14.59
C GLY A 400 -5.35 -18.37 -14.24
N VAL A 401 -6.45 -19.06 -13.95
CA VAL A 401 -6.48 -20.51 -13.70
C VAL A 401 -6.03 -21.28 -14.94
N ALA A 402 -6.56 -20.94 -16.12
CA ALA A 402 -6.18 -21.59 -17.36
C ALA A 402 -4.69 -21.36 -17.70
N PHE A 403 -4.18 -20.14 -17.49
CA PHE A 403 -2.76 -19.82 -17.65
C PHE A 403 -1.89 -20.64 -16.70
N LEU A 404 -2.22 -20.67 -15.40
CA LEU A 404 -1.48 -21.45 -14.42
C LEU A 404 -1.50 -22.95 -14.74
N ALA A 405 -2.64 -23.48 -15.19
CA ALA A 405 -2.76 -24.86 -15.65
C ALA A 405 -1.87 -25.13 -16.87
N ALA A 406 -1.86 -24.21 -17.86
CA ALA A 406 -1.01 -24.31 -19.04
C ALA A 406 0.49 -24.25 -18.67
N GLU A 407 0.91 -23.33 -17.80
CA GLU A 407 2.29 -23.23 -17.31
C GLU A 407 2.72 -24.49 -16.54
N ARG A 408 1.83 -25.05 -15.70
CA ARG A 408 2.08 -26.32 -14.99
C ARG A 408 2.19 -27.51 -15.94
N SER A 409 1.52 -27.48 -17.09
CA SER A 409 1.57 -28.57 -18.07
C SER A 409 2.84 -28.58 -18.92
N LYS A 410 3.61 -27.48 -18.94
CA LYS A 410 4.86 -27.42 -19.70
C LYS A 410 5.89 -28.41 -19.13
N PRO A 411 6.61 -29.17 -19.96
CA PRO A 411 7.70 -30.02 -19.46
C PRO A 411 8.74 -29.16 -18.73
N LEU A 412 9.23 -29.64 -17.60
CA LEU A 412 10.35 -29.01 -16.89
C LEU A 412 11.64 -29.33 -17.66
N ASP A 413 12.51 -28.33 -17.83
CA ASP A 413 13.83 -28.53 -18.43
C ASP A 413 14.76 -29.17 -17.40
N PRO A 414 15.27 -30.40 -17.64
CA PRO A 414 16.20 -31.08 -16.73
C PRO A 414 17.50 -30.33 -16.46
N ASN A 415 17.85 -29.36 -17.33
CA ASN A 415 19.06 -28.54 -17.19
C ASN A 415 18.79 -27.21 -16.47
N ASP A 416 17.55 -26.91 -16.11
CA ASP A 416 17.20 -25.74 -15.30
C ASP A 416 17.73 -25.96 -13.87
N SER A 417 18.45 -24.97 -13.32
CA SER A 417 18.98 -25.03 -11.96
C SER A 417 17.88 -25.18 -10.90
N MET A 418 16.62 -24.92 -11.25
CA MET A 418 15.44 -25.10 -10.40
C MET A 418 14.63 -26.37 -10.71
N TYR A 419 15.12 -27.29 -11.56
CA TYR A 419 14.35 -28.46 -12.02
C TYR A 419 13.73 -29.29 -10.88
N GLU A 420 14.53 -29.75 -9.92
CA GLU A 420 14.04 -30.56 -8.79
C GLU A 420 13.06 -29.77 -7.90
N PHE A 421 13.32 -28.47 -7.69
CA PHE A 421 12.41 -27.60 -6.94
C PHE A 421 11.04 -27.44 -7.64
N MET A 422 11.05 -27.21 -8.96
CA MET A 422 9.82 -27.08 -9.74
C MET A 422 9.04 -28.39 -9.80
N LYS A 423 9.75 -29.52 -9.87
CA LYS A 423 9.15 -30.87 -9.86
C LYS A 423 8.49 -31.17 -8.51
N GLU A 424 9.21 -31.01 -7.41
CA GLU A 424 8.67 -31.20 -6.05
C GLU A 424 7.51 -30.23 -5.77
N SER A 425 7.61 -28.99 -6.25
CA SER A 425 6.52 -28.01 -6.12
C SER A 425 5.26 -28.45 -6.86
N ARG A 426 5.38 -29.03 -8.07
CA ARG A 426 4.23 -29.57 -8.82
C ARG A 426 3.63 -30.79 -8.15
N GLU A 427 4.45 -31.72 -7.68
CA GLU A 427 4.02 -32.92 -6.95
C GLU A 427 3.29 -32.53 -5.66
N ARG A 428 3.84 -31.59 -4.88
CA ARG A 428 3.23 -31.13 -3.64
C ARG A 428 1.92 -30.36 -3.85
N MET A 429 1.83 -29.56 -4.92
CA MET A 429 0.58 -28.89 -5.28
C MET A 429 -0.50 -29.90 -5.69
N ALA A 430 -0.13 -30.95 -6.43
CA ALA A 430 -1.05 -32.04 -6.77
C ALA A 430 -1.54 -32.79 -5.52
N GLU A 431 -0.67 -33.04 -4.54
CA GLU A 431 -1.05 -33.63 -3.25
C GLU A 431 -2.02 -32.74 -2.45
N LEU A 432 -1.77 -31.43 -2.40
CA LEU A 432 -2.65 -30.48 -1.71
C LEU A 432 -4.02 -30.38 -2.39
N GLU A 433 -4.05 -30.33 -3.73
CA GLU A 433 -5.28 -30.34 -4.51
C GLU A 433 -6.06 -31.65 -4.35
N ALA A 434 -5.38 -32.78 -4.13
CA ALA A 434 -6.01 -34.06 -3.83
C ALA A 434 -6.57 -34.16 -2.40
N GLN A 435 -5.93 -33.50 -1.42
CA GLN A 435 -6.38 -33.50 -0.01
C GLN A 435 -7.56 -32.56 0.22
N GLU A 436 -7.57 -31.39 -0.43
CA GLU A 436 -8.64 -30.39 -0.33
C GLU A 436 -9.06 -29.96 -1.74
N PRO A 437 -9.91 -30.74 -2.43
CA PRO A 437 -10.36 -30.41 -3.77
C PRO A 437 -11.09 -29.07 -3.77
N VAL A 438 -10.55 -28.13 -4.53
CA VAL A 438 -11.15 -26.81 -4.72
C VAL A 438 -12.29 -26.93 -5.73
N ASP A 439 -13.52 -26.69 -5.31
CA ASP A 439 -14.68 -26.61 -6.23
C ASP A 439 -14.63 -25.31 -7.06
N PRO A 440 -14.36 -25.39 -8.38
CA PRO A 440 -14.25 -24.22 -9.24
C PRO A 440 -15.59 -23.49 -9.40
N GLU A 441 -16.71 -24.20 -9.36
CA GLU A 441 -18.03 -23.62 -9.53
C GLU A 441 -18.44 -22.84 -8.29
N ALA A 442 -18.10 -23.34 -7.10
CA ALA A 442 -18.25 -22.59 -5.86
C ALA A 442 -17.43 -21.29 -5.88
N ILE A 443 -16.20 -21.29 -6.42
CA ILE A 443 -15.41 -20.06 -6.57
C ILE A 443 -16.07 -19.10 -7.59
N ARG A 444 -16.50 -19.61 -8.74
CA ARG A 444 -17.17 -18.78 -9.77
C ARG A 444 -18.41 -18.09 -9.21
N ARG A 445 -19.27 -18.84 -8.49
CA ARG A 445 -20.46 -18.28 -7.83
C ARG A 445 -20.09 -17.17 -6.83
N ARG A 446 -19.07 -17.39 -5.99
CA ARG A 446 -18.58 -16.39 -5.02
C ARG A 446 -18.05 -15.12 -5.68
N LEU A 447 -17.23 -15.25 -6.73
CA LEU A 447 -16.70 -14.11 -7.47
C LEU A 447 -17.81 -13.33 -8.20
N THR A 448 -18.90 -14.01 -8.54
CA THR A 448 -20.09 -13.39 -9.12
C THR A 448 -20.85 -12.57 -8.07
N GLU A 449 -21.08 -13.13 -6.89
CA GLU A 449 -21.79 -12.47 -5.78
C GLU A 449 -20.95 -11.32 -5.16
N TYR A 450 -19.62 -11.50 -5.06
CA TYR A 450 -18.70 -10.52 -4.46
C TYR A 450 -17.38 -10.34 -5.19
N PRO A 451 -17.41 -9.67 -6.34
CA PRO A 451 -16.18 -9.38 -7.04
C PRO A 451 -15.21 -8.50 -6.25
N GLU A 452 -15.67 -7.69 -5.29
CA GLU A 452 -14.79 -6.81 -4.51
C GLU A 452 -13.89 -7.54 -3.50
N GLN A 453 -14.19 -8.80 -3.16
CA GLN A 453 -13.39 -9.54 -2.17
C GLN A 453 -11.98 -9.85 -2.66
N VAL A 454 -11.78 -9.91 -3.98
CA VAL A 454 -10.44 -10.12 -4.56
C VAL A 454 -9.69 -8.82 -4.79
N LEU A 455 -10.31 -7.65 -4.55
CA LEU A 455 -9.70 -6.34 -4.78
C LEU A 455 -8.81 -5.89 -3.62
N ALA A 456 -7.84 -5.03 -3.92
CA ALA A 456 -7.03 -4.37 -2.90
C ALA A 456 -7.90 -3.54 -1.92
N PRO A 457 -7.44 -3.31 -0.67
CA PRO A 457 -8.26 -2.67 0.37
C PRO A 457 -8.88 -1.32 -0.01
N ALA A 458 -8.14 -0.46 -0.72
CA ALA A 458 -8.63 0.85 -1.16
C ALA A 458 -9.73 0.75 -2.24
N ASP A 459 -9.54 -0.13 -3.23
CA ASP A 459 -10.53 -0.35 -4.30
C ASP A 459 -11.76 -1.06 -3.77
N LYS A 460 -11.57 -2.03 -2.86
CA LYS A 460 -12.66 -2.69 -2.13
C LYS A 460 -13.51 -1.69 -1.35
N ALA A 461 -12.87 -0.76 -0.63
CA ALA A 461 -13.57 0.30 0.09
C ALA A 461 -14.35 1.22 -0.87
N ALA A 462 -13.76 1.58 -2.01
CA ALA A 462 -14.42 2.39 -3.03
C ALA A 462 -15.65 1.68 -3.66
N VAL A 463 -15.54 0.39 -4.00
CA VAL A 463 -16.68 -0.38 -4.52
C VAL A 463 -17.83 -0.45 -3.49
N ARG A 464 -17.50 -0.67 -2.22
CA ARG A 464 -18.49 -0.65 -1.12
C ARG A 464 -19.15 0.71 -0.99
N SER A 465 -18.36 1.76 -1.07
CA SER A 465 -18.85 3.13 -0.98
C SER A 465 -19.79 3.48 -2.13
N TRP A 466 -19.52 3.05 -3.36
CA TRP A 466 -20.46 3.15 -4.49
C TRP A 466 -21.74 2.35 -4.31
N ARG A 467 -21.66 1.11 -3.78
CA ARG A 467 -22.86 0.32 -3.46
C ARG A 467 -23.72 1.02 -2.40
N ARG A 468 -23.11 1.68 -1.41
CA ARG A 468 -23.84 2.51 -0.42
C ARG A 468 -24.44 3.74 -1.07
N TRP A 469 -23.67 4.48 -1.87
CA TRP A 469 -24.16 5.65 -2.60
C TRP A 469 -25.40 5.32 -3.45
N LEU A 470 -25.41 4.20 -4.18
CA LEU A 470 -26.57 3.75 -4.97
C LEU A 470 -27.80 3.37 -4.13
N ARG A 471 -27.62 3.02 -2.85
CA ARG A 471 -28.71 2.72 -1.93
C ARG A 471 -29.34 3.97 -1.33
N ARG A 472 -28.65 5.12 -1.36
CA ARG A 472 -29.17 6.36 -0.77
C ARG A 472 -30.45 6.77 -1.48
N ASP A 473 -31.41 7.23 -0.68
CA ASP A 473 -32.61 7.84 -1.20
C ASP A 473 -32.23 9.14 -1.95
N PRO A 474 -32.63 9.30 -3.22
CA PRO A 474 -32.17 10.40 -4.05
C PRO A 474 -32.71 11.77 -3.61
N VAL A 475 -33.75 11.81 -2.77
CA VAL A 475 -34.37 13.05 -2.29
C VAL A 475 -33.73 13.51 -0.98
N THR A 476 -33.59 12.59 -0.02
CA THR A 476 -33.07 12.86 1.32
C THR A 476 -31.56 12.69 1.42
N GLY A 477 -30.94 11.97 0.48
CA GLY A 477 -29.52 11.61 0.49
C GLY A 477 -29.14 10.60 1.59
N LEU A 478 -30.12 10.07 2.31
CA LEU A 478 -29.91 9.15 3.44
C LEU A 478 -29.99 7.70 2.98
N LEU A 479 -29.18 6.84 3.60
CA LEU A 479 -29.34 5.39 3.42
C LEU A 479 -30.67 4.93 4.02
N PRO A 480 -31.46 4.09 3.35
CA PRO A 480 -32.57 3.42 3.99
C PRO A 480 -32.05 2.48 5.08
N VAL A 481 -32.79 2.35 6.19
CA VAL A 481 -32.45 1.37 7.23
C VAL A 481 -32.72 -0.03 6.70
N HIS A 482 -31.67 -0.66 6.17
CA HIS A 482 -31.71 -1.99 5.60
C HIS A 482 -30.44 -2.77 5.98
N PHE A 483 -30.61 -3.97 6.52
CA PHE A 483 -29.52 -4.88 6.88
C PHE A 483 -29.48 -6.07 5.91
N GLU A 484 -28.29 -6.66 5.72
CA GLU A 484 -28.17 -7.85 4.87
C GLU A 484 -29.02 -9.01 5.42
N PRO A 485 -29.56 -9.90 4.57
CA PRO A 485 -30.38 -11.04 4.99
C PRO A 485 -29.54 -12.19 5.60
N ASP A 486 -28.43 -11.85 6.26
CA ASP A 486 -27.61 -12.82 6.97
C ASP A 486 -28.27 -13.26 8.29
N ASP A 487 -27.68 -14.24 8.96
CA ASP A 487 -28.24 -14.86 10.16
C ASP A 487 -28.28 -13.94 11.40
N PHE A 488 -27.69 -12.75 11.32
CA PHE A 488 -27.86 -11.67 12.28
C PHE A 488 -28.74 -10.54 11.72
N GLY A 489 -28.46 -10.10 10.49
CA GLY A 489 -29.09 -8.98 9.80
C GLY A 489 -30.54 -9.23 9.42
N GLY A 490 -30.91 -10.44 8.99
CA GLY A 490 -32.31 -10.81 8.73
C GLY A 490 -33.18 -10.69 9.99
N PRO A 491 -32.80 -11.32 11.12
CA PRO A 491 -33.48 -11.11 12.40
C PRO A 491 -33.44 -9.66 12.90
N ALA A 492 -32.35 -8.91 12.66
CA ALA A 492 -32.27 -7.48 12.98
C ALA A 492 -33.25 -6.64 12.16
N GLN A 493 -33.40 -6.93 10.87
CA GLN A 493 -34.36 -6.30 9.97
C GLN A 493 -35.78 -6.58 10.42
N ALA A 494 -36.13 -7.84 10.69
CA ALA A 494 -37.46 -8.20 11.18
C ALA A 494 -37.82 -7.51 12.50
N ALA A 495 -36.84 -7.38 13.41
CA ALA A 495 -37.03 -6.64 14.66
C ALA A 495 -37.15 -5.13 14.44
N TRP A 496 -36.43 -4.57 13.47
CA TRP A 496 -36.58 -3.16 13.08
C TRP A 496 -37.96 -2.90 12.47
N ASP A 497 -38.39 -3.73 11.52
CA ASP A 497 -39.68 -3.57 10.82
C ASP A 497 -40.85 -3.63 11.82
N SER A 498 -40.75 -4.53 12.81
CA SER A 498 -41.71 -4.72 13.89
C SER A 498 -41.63 -3.66 15.01
N ALA A 499 -40.62 -2.78 15.00
CA ALA A 499 -40.46 -1.76 16.03
C ALA A 499 -41.58 -0.70 15.98
N PRO A 500 -41.97 -0.12 17.14
CA PRO A 500 -42.96 0.96 17.16
C PRO A 500 -42.56 2.13 16.25
N PRO A 501 -43.50 2.78 15.53
CA PRO A 501 -43.18 3.90 14.64
C PRO A 501 -42.40 5.02 15.31
N VAL A 502 -42.72 5.33 16.56
CA VAL A 502 -42.01 6.36 17.36
C VAL A 502 -40.53 6.01 17.53
N LEU A 503 -40.23 4.74 17.83
CA LEU A 503 -38.84 4.27 17.96
C LEU A 503 -38.12 4.30 16.61
N LYS A 504 -38.79 3.90 15.53
CA LYS A 504 -38.22 3.95 14.18
C LYS A 504 -37.84 5.38 13.79
N THR A 505 -38.73 6.34 14.02
CA THR A 505 -38.47 7.75 13.73
C THR A 505 -37.30 8.30 14.54
N ALA A 506 -37.23 7.98 15.84
CA ALA A 506 -36.15 8.46 16.71
C ALA A 506 -34.78 7.82 16.39
N ALA A 507 -34.76 6.52 16.11
CA ALA A 507 -33.52 5.76 15.90
C ALA A 507 -33.03 5.74 14.44
N ALA A 508 -33.88 6.05 13.46
CA ALA A 508 -33.48 6.03 12.06
C ALA A 508 -32.23 6.89 11.78
N PRO A 509 -32.13 8.17 12.22
CA PRO A 509 -30.96 9.00 11.91
C PRO A 509 -29.63 8.40 12.40
N VAL A 510 -29.63 7.82 13.61
CA VAL A 510 -28.41 7.22 14.16
C VAL A 510 -28.05 5.92 13.47
N ILE A 511 -29.03 5.07 13.14
CA ILE A 511 -28.78 3.83 12.39
C ILE A 511 -28.30 4.17 10.99
N GLN A 512 -28.91 5.13 10.30
CA GLN A 512 -28.49 5.58 8.98
C GLN A 512 -27.05 6.11 9.00
N HIS A 513 -26.68 6.87 10.04
CA HIS A 513 -25.30 7.30 10.25
C HIS A 513 -24.34 6.12 10.45
N TRP A 514 -24.76 5.06 11.15
CA TRP A 514 -23.95 3.85 11.28
C TRP A 514 -23.78 3.09 9.98
N LEU A 515 -24.81 3.05 9.13
CA LEU A 515 -24.75 2.40 7.81
C LEU A 515 -23.80 3.11 6.83
N GLU A 516 -23.44 4.37 7.11
CA GLU A 516 -22.35 5.09 6.43
C GLU A 516 -20.94 4.64 6.88
N GLY A 517 -20.87 3.76 7.88
CA GLY A 517 -19.66 3.11 8.38
C GLY A 517 -19.38 3.48 9.84
N VAL A 518 -19.08 2.47 10.66
CA VAL A 518 -18.72 2.68 12.07
C VAL A 518 -17.21 2.50 12.28
N PRO A 519 -16.51 3.54 12.80
CA PRO A 519 -15.07 3.45 13.01
C PRO A 519 -14.73 2.53 14.21
N THR A 520 -13.78 1.62 14.00
CA THR A 520 -13.17 0.84 15.11
C THR A 520 -12.26 1.68 16.02
N LYS A 521 -11.90 2.90 15.58
CA LYS A 521 -11.21 3.95 16.33
C LYS A 521 -11.90 5.30 16.04
N PRO A 522 -12.97 5.68 16.76
CA PRO A 522 -13.73 6.88 16.47
C PRO A 522 -12.92 8.15 16.74
N SER A 523 -13.19 9.20 15.96
CA SER A 523 -12.69 10.54 16.25
C SER A 523 -13.51 11.17 17.39
N GLN A 524 -12.94 12.18 18.06
CA GLN A 524 -13.68 12.97 19.05
C GLN A 524 -14.91 13.68 18.47
N ARG A 525 -14.87 14.00 17.18
CA ARG A 525 -16.04 14.54 16.47
C ARG A 525 -17.16 13.50 16.39
N TRP A 526 -16.85 12.29 15.93
CA TRP A 526 -17.84 11.22 15.80
C TRP A 526 -18.46 10.83 17.15
N LEU A 527 -17.66 10.77 18.23
CA LEU A 527 -18.18 10.51 19.58
C LEU A 527 -19.12 11.61 20.09
N ARG A 528 -18.84 12.88 19.79
CA ARG A 528 -19.73 13.99 20.14
C ARG A 528 -21.04 13.92 19.37
N GLU A 529 -20.99 13.59 18.08
CA GLU A 529 -22.18 13.39 17.24
C GLU A 529 -23.05 12.23 17.79
N LEU A 530 -22.44 11.10 18.14
CA LEU A 530 -23.17 9.98 18.75
C LEU A 530 -23.79 10.36 20.11
N ARG A 531 -23.06 11.08 20.97
CA ARG A 531 -23.64 11.59 22.24
C ARG A 531 -24.81 12.53 22.01
N ALA A 532 -24.75 13.38 20.99
CA ALA A 532 -25.86 14.27 20.63
C ALA A 532 -27.08 13.47 20.16
N HIS A 533 -26.89 12.39 19.39
CA HIS A 533 -27.97 11.47 19.05
C HIS A 533 -28.58 10.80 20.29
N ILE A 534 -27.77 10.32 21.23
CA ILE A 534 -28.25 9.72 22.49
C ILE A 534 -29.08 10.73 23.29
N ALA A 535 -28.59 11.96 23.44
CA ALA A 535 -29.28 13.02 24.16
C ALA A 535 -30.57 13.50 23.47
N GLY A 536 -30.72 13.25 22.17
CA GLY A 536 -31.91 13.61 21.39
C GLY A 536 -33.09 12.64 21.55
N PHE A 537 -32.93 11.53 22.26
CA PHE A 537 -34.04 10.61 22.56
C PHE A 537 -34.82 11.12 23.78
N ASP A 538 -36.14 11.16 23.66
CA ASP A 538 -37.00 11.43 24.81
C ASP A 538 -37.01 10.24 25.77
N ALA A 539 -37.28 10.48 27.06
CA ALA A 539 -37.29 9.42 28.09
C ALA A 539 -38.21 8.24 27.73
N ALA A 540 -39.35 8.49 27.05
CA ALA A 540 -40.29 7.47 26.61
C ALA A 540 -39.78 6.62 25.43
N GLN A 541 -38.81 7.12 24.66
CA GLN A 541 -38.21 6.44 23.50
C GLN A 541 -36.96 5.65 23.91
N LEU A 542 -36.27 6.16 24.92
CA LEU A 542 -34.94 5.72 25.32
C LEU A 542 -34.95 4.32 25.93
N GLN A 543 -35.97 3.98 26.74
CA GLN A 543 -36.09 2.62 27.30
C GLN A 543 -36.38 1.55 26.22
N PRO A 544 -37.39 1.72 25.33
CA PRO A 544 -37.59 0.79 24.20
C PRO A 544 -36.35 0.62 23.32
N TRP A 545 -35.59 1.69 23.10
CA TRP A 545 -34.33 1.62 22.36
C TRP A 545 -33.27 0.81 23.09
N ARG A 546 -33.06 1.06 24.39
CA ARG A 546 -32.13 0.29 25.23
C ARG A 546 -32.47 -1.20 25.21
N ASP A 547 -33.74 -1.55 25.32
CA ASP A 547 -34.19 -2.94 25.26
C ASP A 547 -33.89 -3.56 23.89
N TRP A 548 -34.10 -2.81 22.81
CA TRP A 548 -33.73 -3.21 21.45
C TRP A 548 -32.21 -3.44 21.33
N VAL A 549 -31.38 -2.51 21.84
CA VAL A 549 -29.90 -2.61 21.84
C VAL A 549 -29.45 -3.86 22.60
N ARG A 550 -29.95 -4.08 23.83
CA ARG A 550 -29.62 -5.27 24.63
C ARG A 550 -30.00 -6.55 23.90
N ALA A 551 -31.22 -6.61 23.35
CA ALA A 551 -31.71 -7.78 22.63
C ALA A 551 -30.87 -8.10 21.38
N ARG A 552 -30.43 -7.08 20.64
CA ARG A 552 -29.58 -7.28 19.45
C ARG A 552 -28.16 -7.71 19.83
N LEU A 553 -27.53 -7.08 20.83
CA LEU A 553 -26.21 -7.50 21.30
C LEU A 553 -26.23 -8.93 21.86
N ALA A 554 -27.30 -9.32 22.57
CA ALA A 554 -27.48 -10.67 23.10
C ALA A 554 -27.78 -11.72 22.01
N ALA A 555 -28.31 -11.32 20.84
CA ALA A 555 -28.59 -12.21 19.74
C ALA A 555 -27.32 -12.62 18.96
N PHE A 556 -26.30 -11.76 18.90
CA PHE A 556 -25.08 -12.02 18.12
C PHE A 556 -24.35 -13.32 18.48
N PRO A 557 -24.18 -13.70 19.77
CA PRO A 557 -23.60 -15.00 20.12
C PRO A 557 -24.31 -16.22 19.50
N HIS A 558 -25.61 -16.10 19.22
CA HIS A 558 -26.42 -17.13 18.59
C HIS A 558 -26.44 -17.07 17.06
N SER A 559 -25.93 -16.00 16.45
CA SER A 559 -25.69 -16.02 15.01
C SER A 559 -24.49 -16.91 14.74
N SER A 560 -24.56 -17.74 13.70
CA SER A 560 -23.38 -18.46 13.23
C SER A 560 -22.31 -17.48 12.73
N GLY A 561 -22.69 -16.23 12.43
CA GLY A 561 -21.85 -15.22 11.79
C GLY A 561 -21.39 -15.65 10.40
N ARG A 562 -22.01 -16.70 9.88
CA ARG A 562 -21.94 -17.11 8.49
C ARG A 562 -23.00 -16.29 7.79
N THR A 563 -22.57 -15.25 7.11
CA THR A 563 -23.20 -14.98 5.84
C THR A 563 -23.05 -16.28 5.02
N GLU A 564 -24.12 -16.88 4.49
CA GLU A 564 -24.01 -18.01 3.52
C GLU A 564 -23.04 -17.67 2.38
N TRP A 565 -22.86 -16.38 2.19
CA TRP A 565 -22.00 -15.74 1.26
C TRP A 565 -20.46 -15.82 1.60
N ALA A 566 -20.05 -16.20 2.83
CA ALA A 566 -18.64 -16.25 3.26
C ALA A 566 -18.09 -17.67 3.56
N THR A 567 -18.56 -18.71 2.88
CA THR A 567 -17.94 -20.05 2.99
C THR A 567 -16.93 -20.26 1.88
N THR A 568 -15.76 -19.63 1.98
CA THR A 568 -14.58 -20.01 1.20
C THR A 568 -14.17 -21.42 1.59
N GLY A 569 -13.91 -22.29 0.60
CA GLY A 569 -13.05 -23.46 0.84
C GLY A 569 -11.69 -23.02 1.40
N ALA A 570 -10.96 -23.98 1.97
CA ALA A 570 -9.83 -23.77 2.87
C ALA A 570 -8.91 -22.58 2.52
N ARG A 571 -9.11 -21.47 3.24
CA ARG A 571 -8.08 -20.46 3.46
C ARG A 571 -7.88 -20.28 4.95
N PRO A 572 -6.75 -20.72 5.51
CA PRO A 572 -6.41 -20.41 6.89
C PRO A 572 -6.28 -18.89 7.07
N GLY A 573 -7.25 -18.25 7.74
CA GLY A 573 -7.08 -16.89 8.28
C GLY A 573 -8.04 -15.80 7.78
N VAL A 574 -8.94 -16.07 6.83
CA VAL A 574 -9.99 -15.12 6.44
C VAL A 574 -11.26 -15.45 7.20
N GLY A 575 -11.42 -14.84 8.39
CA GLY A 575 -12.57 -14.98 9.27
C GLY A 575 -13.92 -14.97 8.55
N ALA A 576 -14.95 -15.61 9.13
CA ALA A 576 -16.31 -15.34 8.70
C ALA A 576 -16.60 -13.85 8.91
N ARG A 577 -17.51 -13.28 8.13
CA ARG A 577 -17.89 -11.88 8.26
C ARG A 577 -19.40 -11.78 8.16
N LEU A 578 -19.96 -10.95 9.03
CA LEU A 578 -21.31 -10.43 8.85
C LEU A 578 -21.38 -9.63 7.54
N GLY A 579 -22.60 -9.39 7.05
CA GLY A 579 -22.85 -8.35 6.06
C GLY A 579 -22.29 -7.01 6.54
N GLU A 580 -21.99 -6.10 5.61
CA GLU A 580 -21.37 -4.82 5.96
C GLU A 580 -22.29 -3.99 6.86
N CYS A 581 -23.56 -3.87 6.51
CA CYS A 581 -24.55 -3.16 7.31
C CYS A 581 -24.85 -3.88 8.63
N SER A 582 -24.83 -5.22 8.65
CA SER A 582 -24.91 -6.03 9.87
C SER A 582 -23.73 -5.80 10.83
N GLU A 583 -22.50 -5.74 10.30
CA GLU A 583 -21.28 -5.48 11.08
C GLU A 583 -21.27 -4.05 11.61
N ASP A 584 -21.61 -3.06 10.77
CA ASP A 584 -21.71 -1.65 11.15
C ASP A 584 -22.80 -1.42 12.20
N LEU A 585 -23.98 -2.06 12.05
CA LEU A 585 -25.02 -2.04 13.09
C LEU A 585 -24.45 -2.55 14.42
N LEU A 586 -23.80 -3.71 14.42
CA LEU A 586 -23.29 -4.32 15.65
C LEU A 586 -22.20 -3.47 16.31
N MET A 587 -21.29 -2.87 15.53
CA MET A 587 -20.30 -1.92 16.03
C MET A 587 -20.96 -0.65 16.59
N GLY A 588 -21.98 -0.12 15.91
CA GLY A 588 -22.75 1.03 16.35
C GLY A 588 -23.44 0.80 17.69
N LEU A 589 -24.05 -0.38 17.86
CA LEU A 589 -24.68 -0.80 19.11
C LEU A 589 -23.69 -0.93 20.27
N LEU A 590 -22.49 -1.46 20.01
CA LEU A 590 -21.41 -1.48 21.00
C LEU A 590 -21.03 -0.06 21.43
N TRP A 591 -20.82 0.86 20.49
CA TRP A 591 -20.50 2.26 20.80
C TRP A 591 -21.63 2.98 21.54
N TRP A 592 -22.89 2.73 21.16
CA TRP A 592 -24.04 3.27 21.90
C TRP A 592 -24.04 2.77 23.34
N SER A 593 -23.96 1.45 23.53
CA SER A 593 -23.98 0.86 24.88
C SER A 593 -22.82 1.33 25.77
N ALA A 594 -21.67 1.67 25.18
CA ALA A 594 -20.53 2.23 25.90
C ALA A 594 -20.79 3.65 26.43
N LEU A 595 -21.58 4.44 25.72
CA LEU A 595 -21.84 5.85 26.03
C LEU A 595 -23.13 6.05 26.85
N ASP A 596 -24.02 5.06 26.88
CA ASP A 596 -25.24 5.05 27.67
C ASP A 596 -25.00 4.28 29.00
N PRO A 597 -24.94 4.95 30.16
CA PRO A 597 -24.62 4.30 31.44
C PRO A 597 -25.56 3.16 31.81
N GLU A 598 -26.83 3.22 31.38
CA GLU A 598 -27.84 2.20 31.66
C GLU A 598 -27.60 0.92 30.85
N LEU A 599 -26.65 0.92 29.92
CA LEU A 599 -26.26 -0.23 29.09
C LEU A 599 -24.84 -0.74 29.39
N HIS A 600 -24.23 -0.32 30.50
CA HIS A 600 -22.92 -0.83 30.94
C HIS A 600 -22.96 -2.31 31.37
N ASP A 601 -24.17 -2.87 31.54
CA ASP A 601 -24.45 -4.29 31.75
C ASP A 601 -24.58 -5.10 30.44
N ALA A 602 -24.46 -4.45 29.28
CA ALA A 602 -24.59 -5.08 27.99
C ALA A 602 -23.61 -6.26 27.82
N PRO A 603 -23.97 -7.28 27.01
CA PRO A 603 -23.26 -8.56 26.97
C PRO A 603 -21.94 -8.51 26.17
N TRP A 604 -21.09 -7.49 26.39
CA TRP A 604 -19.83 -7.28 25.66
C TRP A 604 -18.88 -8.47 25.77
N GLN A 605 -18.85 -9.18 26.91
CA GLN A 605 -18.03 -10.38 27.07
C GLN A 605 -18.50 -11.53 26.17
N ALA A 606 -19.82 -11.74 26.08
CA ALA A 606 -20.41 -12.75 25.21
C ALA A 606 -20.17 -12.39 23.73
N VAL A 607 -20.34 -11.12 23.36
CA VAL A 607 -20.04 -10.60 22.02
C VAL A 607 -18.56 -10.80 21.67
N ALA A 608 -17.64 -10.44 22.57
CA ALA A 608 -16.21 -10.61 22.36
C ALA A 608 -15.83 -12.09 22.19
N THR A 609 -16.39 -12.97 23.01
CA THR A 609 -16.12 -14.42 22.95
C THR A 609 -16.64 -14.99 21.62
N ALA A 610 -17.91 -14.75 21.31
CA ALA A 610 -18.54 -15.22 20.07
C ALA A 610 -17.85 -14.69 18.81
N ALA A 611 -17.42 -13.43 18.81
CA ALA A 611 -16.70 -12.82 17.70
C ALA A 611 -15.35 -13.50 17.41
N PHE A 612 -14.71 -14.11 18.43
CA PHE A 612 -13.46 -14.85 18.30
C PHE A 612 -13.63 -16.37 18.19
N GLU A 613 -14.87 -16.88 18.21
CA GLU A 613 -15.13 -18.29 17.98
C GLU A 613 -14.63 -18.72 16.60
N ARG A 614 -13.93 -19.86 16.59
CA ARG A 614 -13.39 -20.43 15.36
C ARG A 614 -14.48 -21.26 14.69
N LEU A 615 -14.89 -20.85 13.51
CA LEU A 615 -15.79 -21.57 12.65
C LEU A 615 -14.99 -22.54 11.74
N PRO A 616 -15.49 -23.76 11.50
CA PRO A 616 -14.94 -24.65 10.48
C PRO A 616 -14.83 -23.93 9.14
N ASP A 617 -13.71 -24.12 8.43
CA ASP A 617 -13.42 -23.62 7.07
C ASP A 617 -13.27 -22.10 6.88
N VAL A 618 -13.71 -21.28 7.86
CA VAL A 618 -13.73 -19.81 7.75
C VAL A 618 -12.90 -19.10 8.84
N GLY A 619 -12.41 -19.78 9.89
CA GLY A 619 -11.60 -19.10 10.91
C GLY A 619 -12.44 -18.27 11.89
N VAL A 620 -12.01 -17.06 12.26
CA VAL A 620 -12.65 -16.28 13.35
C VAL A 620 -13.92 -15.54 12.88
N ARG A 621 -15.01 -15.58 13.66
CA ARG A 621 -16.36 -15.09 13.28
C ARG A 621 -16.48 -13.60 12.93
N ALA A 622 -15.94 -12.67 13.73
CA ALA A 622 -16.11 -11.22 13.52
C ALA A 622 -15.03 -10.42 14.26
N PRO A 623 -13.75 -10.51 13.84
CA PRO A 623 -12.62 -10.04 14.65
C PRO A 623 -12.61 -8.52 14.91
N ALA A 624 -13.21 -7.70 14.02
CA ALA A 624 -13.33 -6.25 14.23
C ALA A 624 -14.32 -5.91 15.36
N VAL A 625 -15.50 -6.55 15.35
CA VAL A 625 -16.51 -6.47 16.41
C VAL A 625 -15.93 -6.93 17.74
N GLY A 626 -15.28 -8.10 17.75
CA GLY A 626 -14.65 -8.64 18.95
C GLY A 626 -13.54 -7.74 19.48
N GLY A 627 -12.72 -7.17 18.59
CA GLY A 627 -11.67 -6.22 18.94
C GLY A 627 -12.20 -4.93 19.58
N LEU A 628 -13.35 -4.42 19.11
CA LEU A 628 -14.03 -3.28 19.73
C LEU A 628 -14.59 -3.65 21.11
N ALA A 629 -15.32 -4.75 21.22
CA ALA A 629 -15.89 -5.20 22.50
C ALA A 629 -14.81 -5.39 23.58
N LEU A 630 -13.65 -5.97 23.22
CA LEU A 630 -12.50 -6.10 24.14
C LEU A 630 -11.95 -4.75 24.61
N ARG A 631 -11.89 -3.75 23.72
CA ARG A 631 -11.41 -2.40 24.06
C ARG A 631 -12.35 -1.66 25.00
N LEU A 632 -13.66 -1.82 24.81
CA LEU A 632 -14.68 -1.26 25.70
C LEU A 632 -14.61 -1.91 27.09
N LEU A 633 -14.50 -3.25 27.14
CA LEU A 633 -14.31 -3.99 28.39
C LEU A 633 -13.01 -3.60 29.12
N ALA A 634 -11.93 -3.38 28.37
CA ALA A 634 -10.65 -2.94 28.95
C ALA A 634 -10.76 -1.53 29.55
N GLY A 635 -11.49 -0.62 28.90
CA GLY A 635 -11.70 0.74 29.41
C GLY A 635 -12.68 0.84 30.58
N GLN A 636 -13.67 -0.05 30.66
CA GLN A 636 -14.59 -0.13 31.81
C GLN A 636 -13.85 -0.37 33.15
N GLY A 637 -12.67 -0.99 33.10
CA GLY A 637 -11.85 -1.25 34.29
C GLY A 637 -12.33 -2.42 35.14
N GLY A 638 -11.78 -2.54 36.36
CA GLY A 638 -12.20 -3.52 37.36
C GLY A 638 -12.20 -4.98 36.88
N ALA A 639 -13.31 -5.68 37.11
CA ALA A 639 -13.48 -7.08 36.73
C ALA A 639 -13.47 -7.30 35.20
N ALA A 640 -13.98 -6.33 34.43
CA ALA A 640 -14.00 -6.41 32.96
C ALA A 640 -12.59 -6.35 32.37
N ALA A 641 -11.75 -5.41 32.82
CA ALA A 641 -10.35 -5.35 32.40
C ALA A 641 -9.54 -6.59 32.84
N SER A 642 -9.84 -7.12 34.03
CA SER A 642 -9.22 -8.36 34.53
C SER A 642 -9.58 -9.57 33.66
N TRP A 643 -10.83 -9.64 33.19
CA TRP A 643 -11.25 -10.66 32.23
C TRP A 643 -10.52 -10.54 30.90
N VAL A 644 -10.36 -9.32 30.34
CA VAL A 644 -9.57 -9.09 29.11
C VAL A 644 -8.11 -9.51 29.31
N ALA A 645 -7.51 -9.20 30.46
CA ALA A 645 -6.16 -9.65 30.81
C ALA A 645 -6.02 -11.18 30.92
N ALA A 646 -7.08 -11.89 31.32
CA ALA A 646 -7.10 -13.34 31.28
C ALA A 646 -7.13 -13.86 29.83
N GLN A 647 -7.92 -13.24 28.94
CA GLN A 647 -7.96 -13.61 27.52
C GLN A 647 -6.62 -13.38 26.79
N ALA A 648 -5.89 -12.32 27.14
CA ALA A 648 -4.53 -12.08 26.63
C ALA A 648 -3.55 -13.22 26.96
N LYS A 649 -3.81 -13.96 28.04
CA LYS A 649 -2.98 -15.10 28.50
C LYS A 649 -3.51 -16.46 28.05
N ALA A 650 -4.65 -16.52 27.36
CA ALA A 650 -5.29 -17.77 26.98
C ALA A 650 -4.45 -18.56 25.96
N LYS A 651 -4.09 -19.80 26.30
CA LYS A 651 -3.38 -20.72 25.40
C LYS A 651 -4.35 -21.29 24.35
N GLY A 652 -3.96 -21.29 23.07
CA GLY A 652 -4.73 -21.90 21.98
C GLY A 652 -5.54 -20.92 21.11
N ALA A 653 -5.88 -19.72 21.60
CA ALA A 653 -6.65 -18.72 20.86
C ALA A 653 -5.80 -17.49 20.46
N LYS A 654 -4.78 -17.70 19.60
CA LYS A 654 -3.75 -16.68 19.28
C LYS A 654 -4.31 -15.32 18.80
N GLN A 655 -5.40 -15.33 18.02
CA GLN A 655 -6.00 -14.09 17.52
C GLN A 655 -6.72 -13.31 18.63
N LEU A 656 -7.49 -14.00 19.48
CA LEU A 656 -8.14 -13.42 20.66
C LEU A 656 -7.10 -12.85 21.63
N ALA A 657 -6.05 -13.61 21.95
CA ALA A 657 -4.99 -13.18 22.85
C ALA A 657 -4.33 -11.88 22.35
N LYS A 658 -3.95 -11.82 21.06
CA LYS A 658 -3.37 -10.62 20.45
C LYS A 658 -4.34 -9.43 20.44
N ALA A 659 -5.63 -9.68 20.19
CA ALA A 659 -6.65 -8.64 20.23
C ALA A 659 -6.84 -8.09 21.65
N ALA A 660 -6.82 -8.96 22.67
CA ALA A 660 -6.92 -8.60 24.08
C ALA A 660 -5.68 -7.82 24.55
N GLU A 661 -4.46 -8.22 24.17
CA GLU A 661 -3.23 -7.45 24.41
C GLU A 661 -3.33 -6.04 23.83
N LYS A 662 -3.80 -5.93 22.57
CA LYS A 662 -3.99 -4.64 21.91
C LYS A 662 -5.09 -3.81 22.60
N ALA A 663 -6.15 -4.45 23.10
CA ALA A 663 -7.22 -3.78 23.80
C ALA A 663 -6.77 -3.19 25.14
N LEU A 664 -5.90 -3.90 25.88
CA LEU A 664 -5.31 -3.40 27.13
C LEU A 664 -4.31 -2.27 26.90
N ALA A 665 -3.61 -2.28 25.77
CA ALA A 665 -2.69 -1.20 25.39
C ALA A 665 -3.42 0.06 24.88
N GLU A 666 -4.59 -0.11 24.28
CA GLU A 666 -5.43 0.96 23.71
C GLU A 666 -6.89 0.86 24.22
N PRO A 667 -7.14 0.98 25.55
CA PRO A 667 -8.49 0.87 26.09
C PRO A 667 -9.35 2.04 25.64
N TRP A 668 -10.64 1.78 25.39
CA TRP A 668 -11.61 2.81 25.03
C TRP A 668 -12.63 2.96 26.15
N LEU A 669 -12.95 4.23 26.48
CA LEU A 669 -13.45 4.67 27.79
C LEU A 669 -12.29 4.71 28.80
N ASN A 670 -11.51 5.78 28.79
CA ASN A 670 -10.58 6.01 29.89
C ASN A 670 -11.41 6.68 31.01
N PRO A 671 -11.45 6.13 32.23
CA PRO A 671 -11.94 6.88 33.39
C PRO A 671 -10.93 8.01 33.64
N ALA A 672 -11.16 9.16 33.02
CA ALA A 672 -10.58 10.41 33.48
C ALA A 672 -11.46 10.94 34.61
#